data_AF-A0A7C1NA70-F1
#
_entry.id   AF-A0A7C1NA70-F1
#
_cell.length_a   1.000
_cell.length_b   1.000
_cell.length_c   1.000
_cell.angle_alpha   90.00
_cell.angle_beta   90.00
_cell.angle_gamma   90.00
#
_symmetry.space_group_name_H-M   'P 1'
#
loop_
_entity.id
_entity.type
_entity.pdbx_description
1 polymer ?
#
loop_
_entity_poly.entity_id
_entity_poly.type
_entity_poly.pdbx_seq_one_letter_code
_entity_poly.pdbx_strand_id
1 'polypeptide(L)'
;MESIYSEVEAEKFVKHYPDVTRALALRTYTSRLMGADPNLVLHGGGNTSVKVRQKNIIGEEQEVLFVKGSGVDLVDIEPDDFVALDLAFLRKLRTLESLEDEEMESQMQIHKLHTSPLNPSVEALLHAFLPHRYVDHTHADSVLVLTNQPEGPDLIHKALGPGVGVLPYIMSGLPLAKAVAAQYENHRELEAIVIVNHGIFTFAEDAETSYERMINFVNRAEAFITHKIEGKAHITPRADIQFVQEAEPAVARFARTMRGACAHRDSDGRLRRFIVEFRSTQDLLEVSVSKTAQILCDSGVLTPDHVIRTKNKIAYVDTLLENNDDLRKRINQVVEDFVKDYHRYFREQVKARGVDLQELDPYPRIFIAAGLGMFALGFSRKEAKVAADIAEKTICAKIQANAMDQYLPITESHIFDMEYWPIQQKKLGQFSSLLLQGQIALITGAGGAIGYGIADRLLASGAAVVLSDIDESRAKKVCSLLKERYRNGEIEIIPFDVTDYQSAASAVDEISRQLGGIDIVVPNAGIAHVAKIEDLEPDKLDQVIAVNFKGTFNTIKAAIPVFKQQGTGGHIIVISSKNVFDPGAAFGAYSASKAGAHQISKIAALELAELGVRVNMINPDAVFGDGEISSTLWDIVGPDRMKSRGLDFEGLKEYYRNRNLLKAQVLAEHVGNVVVFFASDQTPTTGASFPVDGGIASAFPR
;
A
#
# COMPACT_ATOMS: atom_id res chain seq x y z
N MET A 1 15.53 1.26 24.71
CA MET A 1 16.24 0.67 23.56
C MET A 1 17.74 0.60 23.86
N GLU A 2 18.46 -0.44 23.43
CA GLU A 2 19.94 -0.48 23.53
C GLU A 2 20.58 -0.02 22.21
N SER A 3 21.74 0.64 22.27
CA SER A 3 22.52 0.95 21.07
C SER A 3 22.92 -0.37 20.40
N ILE A 4 22.54 -0.54 19.13
CA ILE A 4 22.93 -1.70 18.32
C ILE A 4 24.10 -1.38 17.39
N TYR A 5 24.78 -0.24 17.62
CA TYR A 5 25.99 0.11 16.88
C TYR A 5 27.09 -0.93 17.13
N SER A 6 27.72 -1.39 16.05
CA SER A 6 28.84 -2.31 16.12
C SER A 6 29.96 -1.82 15.23
N GLU A 7 31.12 -1.53 15.81
CA GLU A 7 32.31 -1.13 15.06
C GLU A 7 32.72 -2.18 14.01
N VAL A 8 32.56 -3.47 14.35
CA VAL A 8 32.86 -4.58 13.43
C VAL A 8 31.93 -4.58 12.21
N GLU A 9 30.62 -4.43 12.43
CA GLU A 9 29.65 -4.37 11.34
C GLU A 9 29.77 -3.07 10.54
N ALA A 10 30.05 -1.94 11.20
CA ALA A 10 30.32 -0.67 10.55
C ALA A 10 31.51 -0.77 9.57
N GLU A 11 32.62 -1.39 9.99
CA GLU A 11 33.79 -1.59 9.13
C GLU A 11 33.55 -2.59 7.99
N LYS A 12 32.70 -3.61 8.20
CA LYS A 12 32.24 -4.47 7.10
C LYS A 12 31.40 -3.69 6.11
N PHE A 13 30.51 -2.82 6.59
CA PHE A 13 29.65 -1.98 5.78
C PHE A 13 30.47 -1.01 4.93
N VAL A 14 31.48 -0.35 5.51
CA VAL A 14 32.42 0.51 4.77
C VAL A 14 33.14 -0.26 3.66
N LYS A 15 33.59 -1.50 3.92
CA LYS A 15 34.24 -2.33 2.90
C LYS A 15 33.29 -2.79 1.78
N HIS A 16 31.98 -2.84 2.05
CA HIS A 16 30.97 -3.20 1.05
C HIS A 16 30.81 -2.13 -0.03
N TYR A 17 31.10 -0.85 0.29
CA TYR A 17 31.02 0.28 -0.63
C TYR A 17 32.41 0.94 -0.82
N PRO A 18 33.33 0.33 -1.59
CA PRO A 18 34.69 0.86 -1.75
C PRO A 18 34.74 2.18 -2.52
N ASP A 19 33.73 2.48 -3.34
CA ASP A 19 33.68 3.65 -4.23
C ASP A 19 33.06 4.89 -3.57
N VAL A 20 32.52 4.76 -2.35
CA VAL A 20 31.95 5.90 -1.60
C VAL A 20 32.88 6.31 -0.45
N THR A 21 32.79 7.55 -0.02
CA THR A 21 33.61 8.02 1.11
C THR A 21 33.22 7.26 2.39
N ARG A 22 34.21 6.95 3.24
CA ARG A 22 33.96 6.27 4.54
C ARG A 22 32.86 6.94 5.35
N ALA A 23 32.81 8.28 5.32
CA ALA A 23 31.82 9.05 6.06
C ALA A 23 30.40 8.82 5.53
N LEU A 24 30.22 8.72 4.21
CA LEU A 24 28.93 8.39 3.62
C LEU A 24 28.53 6.94 3.94
N ALA A 25 29.44 5.97 3.81
CA ALA A 25 29.15 4.58 4.15
C ALA A 25 28.72 4.41 5.63
N LEU A 26 29.42 5.08 6.55
CA LEU A 26 29.03 5.09 7.97
C LEU A 26 27.69 5.77 8.23
N ARG A 27 27.39 6.87 7.51
CA ARG A 27 26.08 7.51 7.59
C ARG A 27 24.99 6.56 7.12
N THR A 28 25.17 5.89 5.97
CA THR A 28 24.22 4.89 5.48
C THR A 28 23.99 3.78 6.52
N TYR A 29 25.06 3.24 7.12
CA TYR A 29 24.96 2.24 8.18
C TYR A 29 24.12 2.72 9.38
N THR A 30 24.48 3.86 9.96
CA THR A 30 23.79 4.42 11.13
C THR A 30 22.37 4.89 10.82
N SER A 31 22.09 5.30 9.58
CA SER A 31 20.74 5.58 9.09
C SER A 31 19.87 4.32 9.06
N ARG A 32 20.41 3.17 8.61
CA ARG A 32 19.72 1.86 8.70
C ARG A 32 19.45 1.44 10.13
N LEU A 33 20.39 1.65 11.05
CA LEU A 33 20.17 1.36 12.48
C LEU A 33 18.99 2.14 13.05
N MET A 34 18.84 3.42 12.69
CA MET A 34 17.69 4.22 13.13
C MET A 34 16.39 3.78 12.43
N GLY A 35 16.44 3.50 11.13
CA GLY A 35 15.27 3.03 10.38
C GLY A 35 14.77 1.66 10.81
N ALA A 36 15.63 0.83 11.41
CA ALA A 36 15.25 -0.46 11.96
C ALA A 36 14.38 -0.37 13.23
N ASP A 37 14.38 0.78 13.92
CA ASP A 37 13.55 0.99 15.10
C ASP A 37 12.32 1.88 14.79
N PRO A 38 11.11 1.29 14.75
CA PRO A 38 9.90 2.03 14.43
C PRO A 38 9.48 3.05 15.51
N ASN A 39 10.09 3.04 16.70
CA ASN A 39 9.84 4.06 17.73
C ASN A 39 10.61 5.37 17.45
N LEU A 40 11.66 5.31 16.62
CA LEU A 40 12.43 6.48 16.22
C LEU A 40 11.85 7.12 14.96
N VAL A 41 11.64 6.29 13.93
CA VAL A 41 11.23 6.76 12.60
C VAL A 41 10.29 5.74 11.96
N LEU A 42 9.23 6.24 11.34
CA LEU A 42 8.31 5.46 10.51
C LEU A 42 8.36 5.95 9.06
N HIS A 43 8.19 5.01 8.11
CA HIS A 43 7.89 5.20 6.68
C HIS A 43 8.21 6.57 6.08
N GLY A 44 9.40 6.71 5.51
CA GLY A 44 9.78 7.95 4.82
C GLY A 44 9.97 9.18 5.72
N GLY A 45 9.66 9.09 7.01
CA GLY A 45 9.96 10.08 8.05
C GLY A 45 11.43 10.08 8.45
N GLY A 46 11.80 11.02 9.31
CA GLY A 46 13.19 11.22 9.74
C GLY A 46 14.12 11.65 8.61
N ASN A 47 15.24 12.25 8.98
CA ASN A 47 16.20 12.79 8.03
C ASN A 47 17.63 12.65 8.56
N THR A 48 18.56 12.31 7.68
CA THR A 48 19.95 12.10 8.07
C THR A 48 20.86 12.73 7.04
N SER A 49 22.00 13.26 7.50
CA SER A 49 22.97 13.86 6.61
C SER A 49 24.40 13.68 7.08
N VAL A 50 25.32 13.75 6.13
CA VAL A 50 26.75 13.83 6.40
C VAL A 50 27.41 14.90 5.52
N LYS A 51 28.35 15.63 6.11
CA LYS A 51 29.17 16.63 5.43
C LYS A 51 30.54 16.03 5.10
N VAL A 52 30.98 16.20 3.86
CA VAL A 52 32.23 15.62 3.35
C VAL A 52 32.99 16.65 2.52
N ARG A 53 34.32 16.61 2.61
CA ARG A 53 35.21 17.32 1.67
C ARG A 53 35.71 16.31 0.65
N GLN A 54 35.52 16.61 -0.63
CA GLN A 54 35.95 15.74 -1.72
C GLN A 54 36.39 16.59 -2.92
N LYS A 55 37.16 15.97 -3.83
CA LYS A 55 37.54 16.62 -5.09
C LYS A 55 36.44 16.47 -6.13
N ASN A 56 36.18 17.52 -6.90
CA ASN A 56 35.32 17.45 -8.08
C ASN A 56 36.06 16.80 -9.28
N ILE A 57 35.38 16.64 -10.40
CA ILE A 57 35.92 15.99 -11.61
C ILE A 57 37.14 16.71 -12.22
N ILE A 58 37.36 17.99 -11.88
CA ILE A 58 38.52 18.77 -12.32
C ILE A 58 39.60 18.89 -11.22
N GLY A 59 39.41 18.22 -10.07
CA GLY A 59 40.40 18.10 -9.00
C GLY A 59 40.35 19.19 -7.92
N GLU A 60 39.37 20.08 -7.94
CA GLU A 60 39.19 21.12 -6.92
C GLU A 60 38.47 20.57 -5.68
N GLU A 61 38.90 21.02 -4.50
CA GLU A 61 38.24 20.68 -3.23
C GLU A 61 36.87 21.37 -3.14
N GLN A 62 35.83 20.60 -2.82
CA GLN A 62 34.47 21.09 -2.60
C GLN A 62 33.88 20.49 -1.31
N GLU A 63 33.06 21.28 -0.62
CA GLU A 63 32.28 20.82 0.53
C GLU A 63 30.91 20.31 0.07
N VAL A 64 30.57 19.08 0.44
CA VAL A 64 29.37 18.40 -0.02
C VAL A 64 28.51 18.00 1.17
N LEU A 65 27.21 18.30 1.08
CA LEU A 65 26.20 17.76 1.98
C LEU A 65 25.53 16.58 1.27
N PHE A 66 25.69 15.39 1.84
CA PHE A 66 24.87 14.24 1.49
C PHE A 66 23.69 14.21 2.46
N VAL A 67 22.47 14.38 1.94
CA VAL A 67 21.23 14.37 2.73
C VAL A 67 20.27 13.33 2.15
N LYS A 68 19.55 12.61 3.02
CA LYS A 68 18.54 11.64 2.60
C LYS A 68 17.59 12.23 1.54
N GLY A 69 17.35 11.47 0.48
CA GLY A 69 16.33 11.78 -0.53
C GLY A 69 14.90 11.71 0.03
N SER A 70 14.05 12.64 -0.40
CA SER A 70 12.65 12.68 -0.04
C SER A 70 11.92 11.41 -0.50
N GLY A 71 11.16 10.78 0.40
CA GLY A 71 10.39 9.56 0.13
C GLY A 71 11.18 8.25 0.29
N VAL A 72 12.48 8.31 0.58
CA VAL A 72 13.30 7.12 0.86
C VAL A 72 13.06 6.64 2.30
N ASP A 73 13.05 5.33 2.52
CA ASP A 73 12.99 4.75 3.86
C ASP A 73 14.41 4.59 4.44
N LEU A 74 14.59 4.93 5.72
CA LEU A 74 15.88 4.80 6.38
C LEU A 74 16.29 3.33 6.57
N VAL A 75 15.35 2.41 6.72
CA VAL A 75 15.64 1.00 7.01
C VAL A 75 16.44 0.32 5.89
N ASP A 76 16.16 0.67 4.64
CA ASP A 76 16.78 0.08 3.45
C ASP A 76 17.70 1.05 2.70
N ILE A 77 17.95 2.25 3.23
CA ILE A 77 18.66 3.33 2.53
C ILE A 77 20.05 2.90 2.02
N GLU A 78 20.36 3.23 0.78
CA GLU A 78 21.65 3.00 0.11
C GLU A 78 22.44 4.32 -0.03
N PRO A 79 23.75 4.30 -0.30
CA PRO A 79 24.52 5.53 -0.53
C PRO A 79 23.97 6.41 -1.66
N ASP A 80 23.44 5.79 -2.72
CA ASP A 80 22.85 6.50 -3.88
C ASP A 80 21.52 7.20 -3.54
N ASP A 81 20.90 6.85 -2.41
CA ASP A 81 19.68 7.49 -1.93
C ASP A 81 19.96 8.83 -1.21
N PHE A 82 21.24 9.16 -0.95
CA PHE A 82 21.64 10.47 -0.44
C PHE A 82 21.88 11.45 -1.59
N VAL A 83 21.12 12.55 -1.60
CA VAL A 83 21.29 13.63 -2.55
C VAL A 83 22.49 14.48 -2.15
N ALA A 84 23.47 14.58 -3.05
CA ALA A 84 24.66 15.40 -2.88
C ALA A 84 24.41 16.86 -3.30
N LEU A 85 24.59 17.79 -2.36
CA LEU A 85 24.35 19.23 -2.53
C LEU A 85 25.63 20.05 -2.27
N ASP A 86 25.79 21.16 -2.98
CA ASP A 86 26.84 22.16 -2.75
C ASP A 86 26.66 22.83 -1.38
N LEU A 87 27.37 22.36 -0.36
CA LEU A 87 27.24 22.85 1.01
C LEU A 87 27.68 24.31 1.14
N ALA A 88 28.68 24.73 0.37
CA ALA A 88 29.20 26.09 0.41
C ALA A 88 28.16 27.08 -0.12
N PHE A 89 27.44 26.72 -1.19
CA PHE A 89 26.32 27.51 -1.67
C PHE A 89 25.15 27.50 -0.69
N LEU A 90 24.72 26.33 -0.21
CA LEU A 90 23.59 26.20 0.71
C LEU A 90 23.77 27.10 1.94
N ARG A 91 24.97 27.15 2.53
CA ARG A 91 25.29 28.05 3.67
C ARG A 91 25.10 29.53 3.36
N LYS A 92 25.29 29.96 2.10
CA LYS A 92 25.03 31.36 1.70
C LYS A 92 23.55 31.70 1.70
N LEU A 93 22.66 30.73 1.46
CA LEU A 93 21.21 30.97 1.53
C LEU A 93 20.76 31.46 2.91
N ARG A 94 21.56 31.21 3.97
CA ARG A 94 21.32 31.74 5.30
C ARG A 94 21.27 33.28 5.36
N THR A 95 21.93 33.98 4.43
CA THR A 95 21.96 35.46 4.40
C THR A 95 20.68 36.08 3.85
N LEU A 96 19.85 35.30 3.15
CA LEU A 96 18.57 35.78 2.64
C LEU A 96 17.63 36.07 3.81
N GLU A 97 16.76 37.07 3.69
CA GLU A 97 15.75 37.35 4.73
C GLU A 97 14.66 36.28 4.72
N SER A 98 14.06 36.05 3.55
CA SER A 98 13.09 34.99 3.24
C SER A 98 13.52 34.22 1.99
N LEU A 99 12.92 33.03 1.82
CA LEU A 99 13.08 32.20 0.64
C LEU A 99 11.79 31.42 0.45
N GLU A 100 11.08 31.67 -0.65
CA GLU A 100 9.85 30.98 -1.01
C GLU A 100 10.12 29.50 -1.32
N ASP A 101 9.15 28.63 -1.07
CA ASP A 101 9.32 27.18 -1.19
C ASP A 101 9.67 26.70 -2.60
N GLU A 102 9.04 27.28 -3.62
CA GLU A 102 9.34 26.96 -5.03
C GLU A 102 10.77 27.35 -5.42
N GLU A 103 11.23 28.50 -4.93
CA GLU A 103 12.59 28.97 -5.16
C GLU A 103 13.59 28.12 -4.36
N MET A 104 13.26 27.77 -3.12
CA MET A 104 14.06 26.85 -2.31
C MET A 104 14.25 25.51 -3.01
N GLU A 105 13.16 24.90 -3.49
CA GLU A 105 13.21 23.63 -4.23
C GLU A 105 14.04 23.79 -5.51
N SER A 106 13.87 24.88 -6.25
CA SER A 106 14.63 25.18 -7.46
C SER A 106 16.13 25.32 -7.18
N GLN A 107 16.53 26.07 -6.15
CA GLN A 107 17.92 26.24 -5.74
C GLN A 107 18.53 24.92 -5.28
N MET A 108 17.78 24.10 -4.55
CA MET A 108 18.20 22.76 -4.17
C MET A 108 18.44 21.85 -5.38
N GLN A 109 17.63 21.96 -6.45
CA GLN A 109 17.84 21.22 -7.71
C GLN A 109 19.05 21.71 -8.48
N ILE A 110 19.21 23.04 -8.63
CA ILE A 110 20.32 23.67 -9.36
C ILE A 110 21.67 23.28 -8.73
N HIS A 111 21.71 23.19 -7.40
CA HIS A 111 22.94 22.91 -6.64
C HIS A 111 23.13 21.45 -6.27
N LYS A 112 22.47 20.53 -6.98
CA LYS A 112 22.81 19.09 -6.96
C LYS A 112 24.14 18.86 -7.67
N LEU A 113 25.00 18.04 -7.06
CA LEU A 113 26.31 17.70 -7.63
C LEU A 113 26.28 16.45 -8.54
N HIS A 114 25.19 15.66 -8.46
CA HIS A 114 25.01 14.44 -9.24
C HIS A 114 23.58 14.37 -9.81
N THR A 115 23.42 13.64 -10.92
CA THR A 115 22.12 13.35 -11.54
C THR A 115 21.35 12.32 -10.71
N SER A 116 20.89 12.71 -9.52
CA SER A 116 19.98 11.90 -8.71
C SER A 116 18.54 12.18 -9.12
N PRO A 117 17.72 11.14 -9.39
CA PRO A 117 16.29 11.30 -9.64
C PRO A 117 15.52 11.70 -8.38
N LEU A 118 16.13 11.59 -7.20
CA LEU A 118 15.52 11.92 -5.92
C LEU A 118 15.60 13.41 -5.63
N ASN A 119 14.56 13.95 -5.01
CA ASN A 119 14.59 15.32 -4.48
C ASN A 119 15.25 15.31 -3.09
N PRO A 120 16.05 16.32 -2.73
CA PRO A 120 16.57 16.43 -1.37
C PRO A 120 15.44 16.70 -0.37
N SER A 121 15.68 16.38 0.90
CA SER A 121 14.74 16.71 1.98
C SER A 121 14.50 18.23 2.07
N VAL A 122 13.27 18.62 2.41
CA VAL A 122 12.89 20.02 2.69
C VAL A 122 13.69 20.64 3.84
N GLU A 123 14.25 19.80 4.71
CA GLU A 123 15.07 20.24 5.84
C GLU A 123 16.56 20.31 5.50
N ALA A 124 16.97 20.11 4.25
CA ALA A 124 18.38 20.13 3.86
C ALA A 124 19.11 21.41 4.30
N LEU A 125 18.42 22.57 4.34
CA LEU A 125 18.99 23.81 4.87
C LEU A 125 19.31 23.73 6.37
N LEU A 126 18.45 23.11 7.18
CA LEU A 126 18.70 22.89 8.60
C LEU A 126 19.96 22.06 8.78
N HIS A 127 20.06 20.95 8.05
CA HIS A 127 21.23 20.09 8.04
C HIS A 127 22.49 20.85 7.56
N ALA A 128 22.38 21.75 6.59
CA ALA A 128 23.49 22.56 6.09
C ALA A 128 23.99 23.61 7.09
N PHE A 129 23.09 24.21 7.88
CA PHE A 129 23.42 25.32 8.78
C PHE A 129 24.01 24.85 10.11
N LEU A 130 23.68 23.64 10.56
CA LEU A 130 24.39 23.04 11.69
C LEU A 130 25.85 22.74 11.30
N PRO A 131 26.84 23.12 12.13
CA PRO A 131 28.25 22.99 11.75
C PRO A 131 28.75 21.54 11.76
N HIS A 132 28.11 20.68 12.55
CA HIS A 132 28.52 19.30 12.79
C HIS A 132 28.52 18.44 11.54
N ARG A 133 29.46 17.51 11.48
CA ARG A 133 29.61 16.61 10.33
C ARG A 133 28.41 15.70 10.10
N TYR A 134 27.87 15.09 11.16
CA TYR A 134 26.70 14.21 11.13
C TYR A 134 25.53 14.90 11.82
N VAL A 135 24.35 14.81 11.21
CA VAL A 135 23.10 15.35 11.77
C VAL A 135 22.01 14.33 11.52
N ASP A 136 21.33 13.96 12.61
CA ASP A 136 20.24 13.00 12.65
C ASP A 136 18.97 13.69 13.11
N HIS A 137 17.86 13.36 12.46
CA HIS A 137 16.53 13.82 12.77
C HIS A 137 15.56 12.65 12.79
N THR A 138 14.80 12.53 13.88
CA THR A 138 13.78 11.50 14.06
C THR A 138 12.50 12.11 14.63
N HIS A 139 11.39 11.42 14.42
CA HIS A 139 10.07 11.79 14.91
C HIS A 139 9.71 10.87 16.08
N ALA A 140 10.65 10.68 17.01
CA ALA A 140 10.56 9.65 18.02
C ALA A 140 9.26 9.78 18.84
N ASP A 141 8.51 8.68 18.95
CA ASP A 141 7.17 8.66 19.55
C ASP A 141 7.18 9.25 20.97
N SER A 142 8.16 8.85 21.78
CA SER A 142 8.29 9.32 23.17
C SER A 142 8.57 10.82 23.27
N VAL A 143 9.35 11.39 22.34
CA VAL A 143 9.57 12.84 22.28
C VAL A 143 8.27 13.55 21.93
N LEU A 144 7.52 13.04 20.95
CA LEU A 144 6.23 13.59 20.56
C LEU A 144 5.19 13.49 21.67
N VAL A 145 5.13 12.38 22.41
CA VAL A 145 4.28 12.24 23.61
C VAL A 145 4.56 13.36 24.62
N LEU A 146 5.82 13.74 24.83
CA LEU A 146 6.17 14.82 25.74
C LEU A 146 5.84 16.20 25.15
N THR A 147 6.10 16.44 23.86
CA THR A 147 5.86 17.76 23.24
C THR A 147 4.38 18.09 23.06
N ASN A 148 3.53 17.08 22.82
CA ASN A 148 2.10 17.21 22.61
C ASN A 148 1.32 17.27 23.94
N GLN A 149 1.81 18.06 24.89
CA GLN A 149 1.21 18.30 26.22
C GLN A 149 1.26 19.79 26.57
N PRO A 150 0.37 20.28 27.46
CA PRO A 150 0.33 21.70 27.84
C PRO A 150 1.67 22.29 28.32
N GLU A 151 2.47 21.51 29.05
CA GLU A 151 3.81 21.89 29.54
C GLU A 151 4.95 21.22 28.75
N GLY A 152 4.75 20.95 27.45
CA GLY A 152 5.65 20.12 26.65
C GLY A 152 7.15 20.51 26.72
N PRO A 153 7.52 21.79 26.53
CA PRO A 153 8.92 22.21 26.65
C PRO A 153 9.56 21.90 28.02
N ASP A 154 8.82 22.11 29.12
CA ASP A 154 9.30 21.84 30.46
C ASP A 154 9.43 20.32 30.72
N LEU A 155 8.52 19.52 30.17
CA LEU A 155 8.60 18.06 30.23
C LEU A 155 9.81 17.53 29.48
N ILE A 156 10.14 18.10 28.31
CA ILE A 156 11.35 17.76 27.56
C ILE A 156 12.60 18.04 28.41
N HIS A 157 12.71 19.22 29.03
CA HIS A 157 13.84 19.53 29.89
C HIS A 157 13.93 18.60 31.12
N LYS A 158 12.79 18.24 31.73
CA LYS A 158 12.74 17.30 32.87
C LYS A 158 13.16 15.88 32.47
N ALA A 159 12.77 15.42 31.28
CA ALA A 159 13.04 14.06 30.81
C ALA A 159 14.45 13.92 30.20
N LEU A 160 14.81 14.80 29.27
CA LEU A 160 16.06 14.75 28.50
C LEU A 160 17.20 15.52 29.17
N GLY A 161 16.93 16.26 30.25
CA GLY A 161 17.92 16.94 31.09
C GLY A 161 18.74 18.02 30.39
N PRO A 162 19.92 18.38 30.94
CA PRO A 162 20.77 19.44 30.39
C PRO A 162 21.40 19.00 29.06
N GLY A 163 21.67 19.96 28.17
CA GLY A 163 22.25 19.69 26.84
C GLY A 163 21.22 19.58 25.70
N VAL A 164 19.94 19.81 25.98
CA VAL A 164 18.87 19.84 24.96
C VAL A 164 18.27 21.24 24.84
N GLY A 165 18.28 21.78 23.63
CA GLY A 165 17.56 23.00 23.29
C GLY A 165 16.12 22.68 22.87
N VAL A 166 15.16 23.53 23.23
CA VAL A 166 13.75 23.36 22.80
C VAL A 166 13.31 24.59 22.02
N LEU A 167 12.76 24.37 20.84
CA LEU A 167 12.19 25.40 19.98
C LEU A 167 10.67 25.19 19.82
N PRO A 168 9.87 26.27 19.71
CA PRO A 168 8.47 26.15 19.35
C PRO A 168 8.32 25.52 17.96
N TYR A 169 7.11 25.08 17.63
CA TYR A 169 6.82 24.60 16.28
C TYR A 169 7.08 25.71 15.25
N ILE A 170 7.93 25.40 14.27
CA ILE A 170 8.23 26.25 13.11
C ILE A 170 8.16 25.34 11.88
N MET A 171 7.45 25.78 10.85
CA MET A 171 7.36 25.06 9.58
C MET A 171 8.74 24.87 8.95
N SER A 172 8.98 23.68 8.38
CA SER A 172 10.25 23.34 7.74
C SER A 172 10.57 24.28 6.58
N GLY A 173 11.85 24.59 6.40
CA GLY A 173 12.34 25.56 5.41
C GLY A 173 13.39 26.49 5.98
N LEU A 174 13.63 27.63 5.31
CA LEU A 174 14.63 28.62 5.75
C LEU A 174 14.40 29.17 7.18
N PRO A 175 13.16 29.49 7.62
CA PRO A 175 12.92 30.01 8.97
C PRO A 175 13.34 29.02 10.05
N LEU A 176 12.95 27.75 9.90
CA LEU A 176 13.33 26.71 10.86
C LEU A 176 14.85 26.48 10.87
N ALA A 177 15.46 26.37 9.68
CA ALA A 177 16.90 26.18 9.56
C ALA A 177 17.70 27.29 10.29
N LYS A 178 17.27 28.55 10.16
CA LYS A 178 17.86 29.69 10.87
C LYS A 178 17.66 29.62 12.38
N ALA A 179 16.46 29.28 12.84
CA ALA A 179 16.14 29.19 14.27
C ALA A 179 16.99 28.11 14.95
N VAL A 180 17.11 26.93 14.34
CA VAL A 180 17.95 25.82 14.83
C VAL A 180 19.42 26.23 14.88
N ALA A 181 19.94 26.88 13.83
CA ALA A 181 21.33 27.35 13.80
C ALA A 181 21.59 28.40 14.89
N ALA A 182 20.69 29.37 15.07
CA ALA A 182 20.81 30.40 16.10
C ALA A 182 20.75 29.80 17.51
N GLN A 183 19.89 28.81 17.74
CA GLN A 183 19.78 28.11 19.02
C GLN A 183 21.10 27.44 19.41
N TYR A 184 21.72 26.74 18.46
CA TYR A 184 23.03 26.11 18.69
C TYR A 184 24.15 27.14 18.85
N GLU A 185 24.16 28.23 18.08
CA GLU A 185 25.21 29.25 18.17
C GLU A 185 25.22 29.99 19.50
N ASN A 186 24.04 30.22 20.08
CA ASN A 186 23.88 30.81 21.40
C ASN A 186 24.23 29.84 22.53
N HIS A 187 24.13 28.53 22.27
CA HIS A 187 24.32 27.45 23.25
C HIS A 187 25.11 26.29 22.61
N ARG A 188 26.43 26.45 22.51
CA ARG A 188 27.30 25.48 21.80
C ARG A 188 27.52 24.17 22.54
N GLU A 189 27.11 24.11 23.81
CA GLU A 189 27.09 22.92 24.65
C GLU A 189 25.94 21.96 24.33
N LEU A 190 24.97 22.38 23.49
CA LEU A 190 23.84 21.54 23.12
C LEU A 190 24.30 20.31 22.33
N GLU A 191 23.71 19.16 22.67
CA GLU A 191 23.91 17.87 22.01
C GLU A 191 22.69 17.45 21.19
N ALA A 192 21.53 18.05 21.51
CA ALA A 192 20.29 17.85 20.80
C ALA A 192 19.42 19.11 20.76
N ILE A 193 18.55 19.20 19.77
CA ILE A 193 17.50 20.22 19.66
C ILE A 193 16.17 19.52 19.41
N VAL A 194 15.16 19.84 20.22
CA VAL A 194 13.79 19.36 20.05
C VAL A 194 12.93 20.50 19.50
N ILE A 195 12.14 20.19 18.48
CA ILE A 195 11.11 21.08 17.95
C ILE A 195 9.75 20.54 18.40
N VAL A 196 9.00 21.36 19.13
CA VAL A 196 7.66 20.99 19.64
C VAL A 196 6.75 20.54 18.48
N ASN A 197 6.07 19.41 18.66
CA ASN A 197 5.16 18.76 17.69
C ASN A 197 5.81 18.30 16.38
N HIS A 198 7.14 18.20 16.32
CA HIS A 198 7.86 17.82 15.12
C HIS A 198 8.83 16.67 15.38
N GLY A 199 9.85 16.86 16.24
CA GLY A 199 10.80 15.81 16.53
C GLY A 199 12.09 16.29 17.18
N ILE A 200 13.10 15.41 17.18
CA ILE A 200 14.41 15.62 17.80
C ILE A 200 15.52 15.59 16.75
N PHE A 201 16.51 16.45 16.94
CA PHE A 201 17.74 16.51 16.17
C PHE A 201 18.92 16.23 17.08
N THR A 202 19.80 15.34 16.66
CA THR A 202 21.10 15.09 17.30
C THR A 202 22.20 15.27 16.28
N PHE A 203 23.40 15.62 16.74
CA PHE A 203 24.48 15.97 15.84
C PHE A 203 25.84 15.77 16.50
N ALA A 204 26.85 15.36 15.72
CA ALA A 204 28.21 15.11 16.19
C ALA A 204 29.23 15.15 15.03
N GLU A 205 30.52 15.01 15.37
CA GLU A 205 31.62 14.92 14.38
C GLU A 205 31.80 13.51 13.82
N ASP A 206 31.28 12.49 14.50
CA ASP A 206 31.29 11.08 14.12
C ASP A 206 29.87 10.48 14.12
N ALA A 207 29.69 9.44 13.29
CA ALA A 207 28.39 8.83 13.05
C ALA A 207 27.83 8.09 14.29
N GLU A 208 28.72 7.45 15.05
CA GLU A 208 28.39 6.68 16.25
C GLU A 208 27.83 7.60 17.33
N THR A 209 28.55 8.67 17.69
CA THR A 209 28.11 9.61 18.73
C THR A 209 26.79 10.28 18.38
N SER A 210 26.56 10.64 17.10
CA SER A 210 25.28 11.22 16.66
C SER A 210 24.13 10.24 16.88
N TYR A 211 24.31 8.97 16.45
CA TYR A 211 23.34 7.90 16.64
C TYR A 211 23.11 7.58 18.13
N GLU A 212 24.17 7.42 18.92
CA GLU A 212 24.07 7.08 20.34
C GLU A 212 23.41 8.18 21.17
N ARG A 213 23.64 9.45 20.82
CA ARG A 213 22.90 10.59 21.40
C ARG A 213 21.41 10.45 21.14
N MET A 214 21.01 10.11 19.92
CA MET A 214 19.61 9.87 19.57
C MET A 214 19.00 8.79 20.47
N ILE A 215 19.64 7.63 20.54
CA ILE A 215 19.18 6.51 21.38
C ILE A 215 19.12 6.92 22.85
N ASN A 216 20.13 7.62 23.37
CA ASN A 216 20.18 8.06 24.76
C ASN A 216 19.01 8.99 25.12
N PHE A 217 18.79 10.04 24.33
CA PHE A 217 17.72 11.01 24.63
C PHE A 217 16.33 10.40 24.50
N VAL A 218 16.11 9.54 23.50
CA VAL A 218 14.82 8.87 23.33
C VAL A 218 14.57 7.87 24.47
N ASN A 219 15.58 7.11 24.92
CA ASN A 219 15.46 6.23 26.08
C ASN A 219 15.09 6.98 27.37
N ARG A 220 15.65 8.18 27.55
CA ARG A 220 15.35 9.02 28.71
C ARG A 220 13.91 9.53 28.67
N ALA A 221 13.42 9.90 27.48
CA ALA A 221 12.01 10.23 27.27
C ALA A 221 11.11 9.03 27.59
N GLU A 222 11.40 7.85 27.06
CA GLU A 222 10.66 6.61 27.33
C GLU A 222 10.61 6.29 28.83
N ALA A 223 11.77 6.26 29.49
CA ALA A 223 11.85 5.97 30.92
C ALA A 223 11.06 6.98 31.77
N PHE A 224 11.10 8.26 31.40
CA PHE A 224 10.33 9.31 32.06
C PHE A 224 8.83 9.10 31.89
N ILE A 225 8.36 8.76 30.67
CA ILE A 225 6.95 8.46 30.39
C ILE A 225 6.51 7.25 31.19
N THR A 226 7.24 6.13 31.09
CA THR A 226 6.93 4.88 31.81
C THR A 226 6.76 5.14 33.30
N HIS A 227 7.68 5.87 33.93
CA HIS A 227 7.58 6.20 35.34
C HIS A 227 6.37 7.10 35.67
N LYS A 228 6.00 8.03 34.79
CA LYS A 228 4.85 8.94 34.99
C LYS A 228 3.48 8.30 34.82
N ILE A 229 3.41 7.21 34.06
CA ILE A 229 2.18 6.48 33.79
C ILE A 229 2.05 5.19 34.61
N GLU A 230 3.10 4.81 35.35
CA GLU A 230 3.13 3.62 36.20
C GLU A 230 1.94 3.58 37.17
N GLY A 231 1.20 2.47 37.17
CA GLY A 231 0.03 2.27 38.03
C GLY A 231 -1.23 3.04 37.63
N LYS A 232 -1.23 3.78 36.51
CA LYS A 232 -2.42 4.45 35.97
C LYS A 232 -3.13 3.56 34.95
N ALA A 233 -4.46 3.52 34.99
CA ALA A 233 -5.24 2.86 33.93
C ALA A 233 -5.13 3.69 32.63
N HIS A 234 -4.47 3.12 31.62
CA HIS A 234 -4.27 3.79 30.32
C HIS A 234 -5.56 3.93 29.53
N ILE A 235 -6.45 2.93 29.65
CA ILE A 235 -7.71 2.86 28.91
C ILE A 235 -8.79 2.37 29.88
N THR A 236 -9.94 3.04 29.85
CA THR A 236 -11.15 2.57 30.54
C THR A 236 -12.12 2.01 29.51
N PRO A 237 -12.35 0.68 29.47
CA PRO A 237 -13.27 0.08 28.52
C PRO A 237 -14.72 0.49 28.81
N ARG A 238 -15.51 0.50 27.75
CA ARG A 238 -16.96 0.60 27.77
C ARG A 238 -17.54 -0.72 28.27
N ALA A 239 -18.58 -0.62 29.10
CA ALA A 239 -19.24 -1.80 29.66
C ALA A 239 -20.28 -2.39 28.69
N ASP A 240 -20.74 -1.59 27.72
CA ASP A 240 -21.75 -1.92 26.71
C ASP A 240 -21.20 -2.67 25.49
N ILE A 241 -19.88 -2.84 25.39
CA ILE A 241 -19.26 -3.60 24.29
C ILE A 241 -18.46 -4.77 24.83
N GLN A 242 -18.64 -5.92 24.19
CA GLN A 242 -17.79 -7.08 24.37
C GLN A 242 -16.88 -7.26 23.15
N PHE A 243 -15.68 -7.79 23.38
CA PHE A 243 -14.83 -8.26 22.28
C PHE A 243 -15.56 -9.36 21.50
N VAL A 244 -15.41 -9.34 20.17
CA VAL A 244 -16.10 -10.29 19.30
C VAL A 244 -15.46 -11.68 19.42
N GLN A 245 -16.22 -12.70 19.82
CA GLN A 245 -15.72 -14.07 20.00
C GLN A 245 -15.30 -14.74 18.67
N GLU A 246 -15.93 -14.36 17.56
CA GLU A 246 -15.57 -14.76 16.19
C GLU A 246 -15.28 -13.51 15.34
N ALA A 247 -14.09 -12.94 15.52
CA ALA A 247 -13.75 -11.67 14.87
C ALA A 247 -13.69 -11.79 13.33
N GLU A 248 -13.28 -12.92 12.76
CA GLU A 248 -12.96 -13.01 11.33
C GLU A 248 -14.15 -12.70 10.39
N PRO A 249 -15.35 -13.31 10.55
CA PRO A 249 -16.49 -12.97 9.71
C PRO A 249 -16.96 -11.53 9.93
N ALA A 250 -16.83 -11.01 11.16
CA ALA A 250 -17.18 -9.62 11.48
C ALA A 250 -16.21 -8.62 10.82
N VAL A 251 -14.91 -8.93 10.80
CA VAL A 251 -13.86 -8.15 10.12
C VAL A 251 -14.12 -8.12 8.62
N ALA A 252 -14.34 -9.27 7.98
CA ALA A 252 -14.65 -9.33 6.56
C ALA A 252 -15.92 -8.53 6.21
N ARG A 253 -16.99 -8.68 7.01
CA ARG A 253 -18.26 -7.96 6.86
C ARG A 253 -18.04 -6.44 7.00
N PHE A 254 -17.33 -6.01 8.03
CA PHE A 254 -17.02 -4.59 8.27
C PHE A 254 -16.19 -4.01 7.13
N ALA A 255 -15.11 -4.68 6.75
CA ALA A 255 -14.19 -4.20 5.72
C ALA A 255 -14.89 -4.00 4.37
N ARG A 256 -15.72 -4.96 3.93
CA ARG A 256 -16.54 -4.84 2.70
C ARG A 256 -17.44 -3.61 2.73
N THR A 257 -18.09 -3.39 3.87
CA THR A 257 -19.08 -2.31 4.03
C THR A 257 -18.40 -0.95 4.08
N MET A 258 -17.32 -0.83 4.87
CA MET A 258 -16.48 0.36 4.98
C MET A 258 -15.87 0.74 3.63
N ARG A 259 -15.31 -0.24 2.92
CA ARG A 259 -14.73 -0.02 1.59
C ARG A 259 -15.77 0.47 0.59
N GLY A 260 -16.99 -0.08 0.64
CA GLY A 260 -18.12 0.38 -0.16
C GLY A 260 -18.52 1.83 0.16
N ALA A 261 -18.64 2.17 1.44
CA ALA A 261 -19.00 3.51 1.91
C ALA A 261 -17.99 4.59 1.51
N CYS A 262 -16.71 4.22 1.40
CA CYS A 262 -15.63 5.13 0.99
C CYS A 262 -15.42 5.19 -0.53
N ALA A 263 -16.09 4.33 -1.32
CA ALA A 263 -15.95 4.35 -2.76
C ALA A 263 -16.65 5.58 -3.35
N HIS A 264 -15.97 6.28 -4.26
CA HIS A 264 -16.43 7.55 -4.79
C HIS A 264 -15.93 7.79 -6.20
N ARG A 265 -16.58 8.68 -6.95
CA ARG A 265 -16.07 9.09 -8.26
C ARG A 265 -15.13 10.27 -8.09
N ASP A 266 -13.98 10.22 -8.75
CA ASP A 266 -13.09 11.37 -8.86
C ASP A 266 -13.62 12.41 -9.86
N SER A 267 -12.88 13.50 -10.05
CA SER A 267 -13.22 14.58 -10.98
C SER A 267 -13.32 14.15 -12.44
N ASP A 268 -12.65 13.05 -12.83
CA ASP A 268 -12.74 12.44 -14.16
C ASP A 268 -13.90 11.43 -14.26
N GLY A 269 -14.69 11.27 -13.19
CA GLY A 269 -15.82 10.37 -13.11
C GLY A 269 -15.42 8.91 -12.90
N ARG A 270 -14.15 8.58 -12.67
CA ARG A 270 -13.70 7.20 -12.42
C ARG A 270 -14.06 6.78 -11.01
N LEU A 271 -14.59 5.56 -10.86
CA LEU A 271 -14.91 5.02 -9.55
C LEU A 271 -13.63 4.60 -8.82
N ARG A 272 -13.28 5.35 -7.78
CA ARG A 272 -12.17 5.11 -6.88
C ARG A 272 -12.59 4.17 -5.76
N ARG A 273 -11.69 3.22 -5.45
CA ARG A 273 -11.81 2.30 -4.32
C ARG A 273 -10.47 2.22 -3.62
N PHE A 274 -10.52 1.76 -2.37
CA PHE A 274 -9.35 1.61 -1.52
C PHE A 274 -9.00 0.15 -1.30
N ILE A 275 -7.74 -0.13 -1.03
CA ILE A 275 -7.28 -1.38 -0.43
C ILE A 275 -7.22 -1.16 1.08
N VAL A 276 -7.55 -2.19 1.84
CA VAL A 276 -7.62 -2.15 3.30
C VAL A 276 -6.46 -2.93 3.91
N GLU A 277 -5.89 -2.39 4.98
CA GLU A 277 -5.00 -3.10 5.91
C GLU A 277 -5.69 -3.15 7.28
N PHE A 278 -5.91 -4.35 7.81
CA PHE A 278 -6.57 -4.56 9.11
C PHE A 278 -5.56 -4.91 10.20
N ARG A 279 -5.72 -4.33 11.39
CA ARG A 279 -4.89 -4.63 12.58
C ARG A 279 -5.73 -4.70 13.85
N SER A 280 -5.37 -5.65 14.71
CA SER A 280 -6.05 -5.92 15.98
C SER A 280 -5.05 -6.22 17.09
N THR A 281 -3.97 -5.43 17.18
CA THR A 281 -3.07 -5.49 18.34
C THR A 281 -3.85 -5.17 19.62
N GLN A 282 -3.33 -5.60 20.77
CA GLN A 282 -4.02 -5.45 22.06
C GLN A 282 -4.40 -3.98 22.33
N ASP A 283 -3.48 -3.05 22.10
CA ASP A 283 -3.71 -1.61 22.27
C ASP A 283 -4.86 -1.11 21.36
N LEU A 284 -4.90 -1.54 20.10
CA LEU A 284 -5.96 -1.15 19.16
C LEU A 284 -7.33 -1.72 19.56
N LEU A 285 -7.36 -2.96 20.05
CA LEU A 285 -8.59 -3.58 20.56
C LEU A 285 -9.10 -2.83 21.79
N GLU A 286 -8.23 -2.51 22.75
CA GLU A 286 -8.59 -1.77 23.96
C GLU A 286 -9.08 -0.35 23.64
N VAL A 287 -8.39 0.36 22.73
CA VAL A 287 -8.82 1.69 22.28
C VAL A 287 -10.17 1.63 21.60
N SER A 288 -10.42 0.62 20.77
CA SER A 288 -11.69 0.49 20.06
C SER A 288 -12.90 0.38 20.99
N VAL A 289 -12.71 -0.11 22.21
CA VAL A 289 -13.77 -0.22 23.22
C VAL A 289 -13.63 0.82 24.33
N SER A 290 -12.74 1.81 24.21
CA SER A 290 -12.54 2.83 25.23
C SER A 290 -13.73 3.79 25.37
N LYS A 291 -14.02 4.24 26.59
CA LYS A 291 -14.96 5.35 26.83
C LYS A 291 -14.53 6.66 26.16
N THR A 292 -13.23 6.82 25.91
CA THR A 292 -12.65 8.01 25.26
C THR A 292 -12.31 7.79 23.79
N ALA A 293 -12.73 6.67 23.18
CA ALA A 293 -12.38 6.31 21.80
C ALA A 293 -12.72 7.41 20.79
N GLN A 294 -13.94 7.95 20.83
CA GLN A 294 -14.38 9.04 19.95
C GLN A 294 -13.49 10.29 20.13
N ILE A 295 -13.25 10.70 21.38
CA ILE A 295 -12.40 11.86 21.70
C ILE A 295 -10.99 11.67 21.14
N LEU A 296 -10.42 10.47 21.28
CA LEU A 296 -9.09 10.14 20.76
C LEU A 296 -9.05 10.16 19.22
N CYS A 297 -10.12 9.70 18.58
CA CYS A 297 -10.23 9.72 17.12
C CYS A 297 -10.40 11.14 16.56
N ASP A 298 -11.08 12.02 17.30
CA ASP A 298 -11.31 13.42 16.94
C ASP A 298 -10.14 14.34 17.25
N SER A 299 -9.17 13.90 18.06
CA SER A 299 -8.14 14.76 18.63
C SER A 299 -7.03 15.21 17.66
N GLY A 300 -7.19 15.16 16.34
CA GLY A 300 -6.14 15.63 15.41
C GLY A 300 -4.92 14.69 15.31
N VAL A 301 -3.85 15.11 14.63
CA VAL A 301 -2.63 14.30 14.43
C VAL A 301 -1.50 14.66 15.40
N LEU A 302 -0.57 13.71 15.61
CA LEU A 302 0.58 13.87 16.52
C LEU A 302 1.61 14.89 16.00
N THR A 303 2.00 14.71 14.73
CA THR A 303 2.87 15.61 13.97
C THR A 303 2.18 15.94 12.64
N PRO A 304 2.37 17.16 12.10
CA PRO A 304 1.78 17.55 10.83
C PRO A 304 2.14 16.58 9.69
N ASP A 305 3.33 15.99 9.68
CA ASP A 305 3.79 15.05 8.64
C ASP A 305 2.88 13.83 8.45
N HIS A 306 2.12 13.44 9.49
CA HIS A 306 1.22 12.28 9.41
C HIS A 306 -0.02 12.55 8.52
N VAL A 307 -0.46 13.82 8.42
CA VAL A 307 -1.74 14.17 7.80
C VAL A 307 -1.83 13.75 6.33
N ILE A 308 -0.71 13.80 5.59
CA ILE A 308 -0.68 13.47 4.16
C ILE A 308 -0.99 11.98 3.92
N ARG A 309 -0.82 11.12 4.93
CA ARG A 309 -1.11 9.67 4.86
C ARG A 309 -2.41 9.29 5.57
N THR A 310 -2.73 9.92 6.70
CA THR A 310 -3.85 9.49 7.57
C THR A 310 -5.06 10.42 7.58
N LYS A 311 -4.99 11.59 6.92
CA LYS A 311 -5.92 12.73 7.11
C LYS A 311 -5.87 13.30 8.52
N ASN A 312 -6.64 14.37 8.73
CA ASN A 312 -6.65 15.17 9.96
C ASN A 312 -7.34 14.49 11.15
N LYS A 313 -8.22 13.51 10.91
CA LYS A 313 -8.98 12.78 11.95
C LYS A 313 -9.07 11.29 11.64
N ILE A 314 -9.49 10.51 12.64
CA ILE A 314 -9.79 9.08 12.52
C ILE A 314 -11.32 8.90 12.57
N ALA A 315 -11.87 8.05 11.69
CA ALA A 315 -13.29 7.69 11.74
C ALA A 315 -13.52 6.63 12.82
N TYR A 316 -14.53 6.82 13.68
CA TYR A 316 -14.87 5.84 14.72
C TYR A 316 -16.26 5.25 14.47
N VAL A 317 -16.35 3.93 14.46
CA VAL A 317 -17.61 3.19 14.44
C VAL A 317 -17.80 2.55 15.81
N ASP A 318 -18.71 3.15 16.59
CA ASP A 318 -18.93 2.86 18.00
C ASP A 318 -19.71 1.56 18.28
N THR A 319 -20.30 0.92 17.28
CA THR A 319 -21.10 -0.29 17.48
C THR A 319 -20.97 -1.20 16.27
N LEU A 320 -20.83 -2.51 16.51
CA LEU A 320 -20.93 -3.52 15.47
C LEU A 320 -22.35 -4.05 15.39
N LEU A 321 -23.03 -3.69 14.33
CA LEU A 321 -24.37 -4.20 14.06
C LEU A 321 -24.25 -5.54 13.31
N GLU A 322 -25.03 -6.53 13.74
CA GLU A 322 -25.07 -7.85 13.10
C GLU A 322 -25.77 -7.81 11.74
N ASN A 323 -26.80 -6.97 11.63
CA ASN A 323 -27.53 -6.77 10.39
C ASN A 323 -26.71 -5.93 9.38
N ASN A 324 -26.59 -6.43 8.14
CA ASN A 324 -25.81 -5.78 7.08
C ASN A 324 -26.34 -4.39 6.69
N ASP A 325 -27.67 -4.19 6.63
CA ASP A 325 -28.26 -2.92 6.22
C ASP A 325 -28.07 -1.85 7.29
N ASP A 326 -28.22 -2.22 8.56
CA ASP A 326 -28.02 -1.29 9.67
C ASP A 326 -26.53 -0.97 9.86
N LEU A 327 -25.64 -1.95 9.70
CA LEU A 327 -24.19 -1.73 9.65
C LEU A 327 -23.83 -0.76 8.51
N ARG A 328 -24.38 -0.96 7.32
CA ARG A 328 -24.18 -0.06 6.18
C ARG A 328 -24.65 1.36 6.47
N LYS A 329 -25.86 1.53 7.00
CA LYS A 329 -26.37 2.86 7.39
C LYS A 329 -25.45 3.53 8.38
N ARG A 330 -24.99 2.80 9.41
CA ARG A 330 -24.10 3.36 10.44
C ARG A 330 -22.76 3.80 9.86
N ILE A 331 -22.12 2.95 9.05
CA ILE A 331 -20.84 3.26 8.42
C ILE A 331 -20.98 4.42 7.43
N ASN A 332 -22.02 4.43 6.59
CA ASN A 332 -22.29 5.54 5.68
C ASN A 332 -22.45 6.86 6.44
N GLN A 333 -23.20 6.86 7.55
CA GLN A 333 -23.36 8.04 8.39
C GLN A 333 -22.00 8.54 8.92
N VAL A 334 -21.16 7.65 9.43
CA VAL A 334 -19.81 8.01 9.92
C VAL A 334 -18.94 8.60 8.80
N VAL A 335 -18.98 8.01 7.60
CA VAL A 335 -18.26 8.53 6.44
C VAL A 335 -18.79 9.90 6.00
N GLU A 336 -20.11 10.05 5.90
CA GLU A 336 -20.74 11.32 5.53
C GLU A 336 -20.41 12.44 6.52
N ASP A 337 -20.40 12.13 7.83
CA ASP A 337 -20.07 13.11 8.86
C ASP A 337 -18.59 13.49 8.82
N PHE A 338 -17.69 12.52 8.59
CA PHE A 338 -16.27 12.78 8.35
C PHE A 338 -16.07 13.70 7.14
N VAL A 339 -16.74 13.40 6.01
CA VAL A 339 -16.65 14.17 4.77
C VAL A 339 -17.19 15.60 4.97
N LYS A 340 -18.32 15.77 5.66
CA LYS A 340 -18.87 17.10 6.01
C LYS A 340 -17.90 17.90 6.88
N ASP A 341 -17.28 17.24 7.85
CA ASP A 341 -16.28 17.84 8.72
C ASP A 341 -15.04 18.27 7.95
N TYR A 342 -14.56 17.45 7.03
CA TYR A 342 -13.42 17.76 6.17
C TYR A 342 -13.72 18.97 5.27
N HIS A 343 -14.89 19.02 4.63
CA HIS A 343 -15.32 20.18 3.84
C HIS A 343 -15.42 21.47 4.67
N ARG A 344 -15.88 21.39 5.93
CA ARG A 344 -15.88 22.54 6.84
C ARG A 344 -14.46 23.01 7.10
N TYR A 345 -13.61 22.07 7.53
CA TYR A 345 -12.19 22.30 7.81
C TYR A 345 -11.49 22.98 6.63
N PHE A 346 -11.61 22.44 5.41
CA PHE A 346 -11.03 23.02 4.22
C PHE A 346 -11.51 24.46 3.96
N ARG A 347 -12.83 24.70 3.95
CA ARG A 347 -13.39 26.02 3.68
C ARG A 347 -12.96 27.07 4.70
N GLU A 348 -12.91 26.71 5.99
CA GLU A 348 -12.50 27.62 7.05
C GLU A 348 -11.02 28.01 6.91
N GLN A 349 -10.15 27.04 6.60
CA GLN A 349 -8.71 27.28 6.46
C GLN A 349 -8.35 28.07 5.20
N VAL A 350 -9.02 27.79 4.07
CA VAL A 350 -8.88 28.56 2.82
C VAL A 350 -9.33 30.00 3.02
N LYS A 351 -10.50 30.21 3.64
CA LYS A 351 -11.03 31.55 3.94
C LYS A 351 -10.11 32.32 4.89
N ALA A 352 -9.55 31.67 5.91
CA ALA A 352 -8.65 32.31 6.86
C ALA A 352 -7.33 32.79 6.21
N ARG A 353 -6.84 32.08 5.18
CA ARG A 353 -5.62 32.42 4.44
C ARG A 353 -5.83 33.33 3.24
N GLY A 354 -7.07 33.42 2.72
CA GLY A 354 -7.35 34.15 1.49
C GLY A 354 -6.69 33.54 0.26
N VAL A 355 -6.50 32.22 0.25
CA VAL A 355 -5.94 31.45 -0.87
C VAL A 355 -7.05 30.85 -1.73
N ASP A 356 -6.71 30.40 -2.93
CA ASP A 356 -7.58 29.60 -3.79
C ASP A 356 -6.88 28.27 -4.07
N LEU A 357 -7.36 27.20 -3.44
CA LEU A 357 -6.78 25.86 -3.52
C LEU A 357 -7.85 24.87 -3.96
N GLN A 358 -7.42 23.78 -4.61
CA GLN A 358 -8.29 22.65 -4.88
C GLN A 358 -8.32 21.72 -3.66
N GLU A 359 -9.53 21.37 -3.20
CA GLU A 359 -9.72 20.43 -2.10
C GLU A 359 -9.23 19.03 -2.46
N LEU A 360 -8.50 18.38 -1.55
CA LEU A 360 -8.11 16.97 -1.67
C LEU A 360 -9.32 16.06 -1.40
N ASP A 361 -9.19 14.75 -1.66
CA ASP A 361 -10.31 13.84 -1.40
C ASP A 361 -10.71 13.86 0.09
N PRO A 362 -12.01 13.98 0.41
CA PRO A 362 -12.45 14.20 1.79
C PRO A 362 -12.66 12.90 2.58
N TYR A 363 -12.23 11.75 2.06
CA TYR A 363 -12.57 10.44 2.62
C TYR A 363 -11.60 9.99 3.72
N PRO A 364 -12.10 9.31 4.76
CA PRO A 364 -11.27 8.83 5.86
C PRO A 364 -10.22 7.82 5.39
N ARG A 365 -9.04 7.87 5.99
CA ARG A 365 -7.96 6.88 5.77
C ARG A 365 -7.86 5.87 6.89
N ILE A 366 -8.36 6.18 8.08
CA ILE A 366 -8.27 5.30 9.25
C ILE A 366 -9.65 5.19 9.88
N PHE A 367 -10.03 3.94 10.17
CA PHE A 367 -11.19 3.61 10.98
C PHE A 367 -10.76 2.87 12.24
N ILE A 368 -11.41 3.19 13.34
CA ILE A 368 -11.44 2.35 14.53
C ILE A 368 -12.86 1.80 14.65
N ALA A 369 -12.98 0.47 14.70
CA ALA A 369 -14.26 -0.20 14.83
C ALA A 369 -14.32 -0.90 16.18
N ALA A 370 -15.32 -0.53 16.97
CA ALA A 370 -15.49 -1.02 18.33
C ALA A 370 -15.46 -2.54 18.41
N GLY A 371 -14.51 -3.10 19.15
CA GLY A 371 -14.37 -4.54 19.36
C GLY A 371 -13.70 -5.31 18.21
N LEU A 372 -13.33 -4.66 17.09
CA LEU A 372 -12.54 -5.29 16.00
C LEU A 372 -11.11 -4.78 15.93
N GLY A 373 -10.87 -3.49 16.20
CA GLY A 373 -9.57 -2.84 16.05
C GLY A 373 -9.56 -1.79 14.95
N MET A 374 -8.48 -1.73 14.18
CA MET A 374 -8.20 -0.66 13.22
C MET A 374 -8.23 -1.16 11.77
N PHE A 375 -8.76 -0.31 10.89
CA PHE A 375 -8.74 -0.51 9.44
C PHE A 375 -8.13 0.73 8.78
N ALA A 376 -7.04 0.55 8.05
CA ALA A 376 -6.41 1.61 7.26
C ALA A 376 -6.72 1.43 5.77
N LEU A 377 -6.93 2.54 5.07
CA LEU A 377 -7.28 2.59 3.66
C LEU A 377 -6.17 3.29 2.88
N GLY A 378 -5.82 2.73 1.72
CA GLY A 378 -4.89 3.34 0.76
C GLY A 378 -5.30 3.01 -0.67
N PHE A 379 -4.85 3.77 -1.67
CA PHE A 379 -5.13 3.41 -3.06
C PHE A 379 -4.26 2.25 -3.55
N SER A 380 -3.22 1.95 -2.78
CA SER A 380 -2.36 0.77 -2.86
C SER A 380 -2.31 0.12 -1.46
N ARG A 381 -2.03 -1.18 -1.39
CA ARG A 381 -1.73 -1.86 -0.13
C ARG A 381 -0.50 -1.28 0.56
N LYS A 382 0.50 -0.83 -0.21
CA LYS A 382 1.66 -0.12 0.37
C LYS A 382 1.20 1.12 1.13
N GLU A 383 0.35 1.96 0.53
CA GLU A 383 -0.22 3.13 1.19
C GLU A 383 -1.06 2.76 2.42
N ALA A 384 -1.91 1.72 2.31
CA ALA A 384 -2.73 1.26 3.42
C ALA A 384 -1.88 0.82 4.62
N LYS A 385 -0.78 0.11 4.38
CA LYS A 385 0.19 -0.30 5.42
C LYS A 385 0.89 0.89 6.05
N VAL A 386 1.41 1.82 5.24
CA VAL A 386 2.04 3.05 5.73
C VAL A 386 1.07 3.83 6.63
N ALA A 387 -0.18 3.98 6.19
CA ALA A 387 -1.20 4.66 6.98
C ALA A 387 -1.53 3.90 8.28
N ALA A 388 -1.58 2.56 8.24
CA ALA A 388 -1.78 1.72 9.42
C ALA A 388 -0.64 1.89 10.45
N ASP A 389 0.62 1.83 10.01
CA ASP A 389 1.79 1.99 10.87
C ASP A 389 1.80 3.35 11.58
N ILE A 390 1.56 4.43 10.82
CA ILE A 390 1.47 5.79 11.37
C ILE A 390 0.32 5.92 12.37
N ALA A 391 -0.86 5.37 12.05
CA ALA A 391 -2.04 5.49 12.88
C ALA A 391 -1.92 4.69 14.18
N GLU A 392 -1.39 3.47 14.13
CA GLU A 392 -1.17 2.64 15.32
C GLU A 392 -0.24 3.33 16.30
N LYS A 393 0.90 3.86 15.83
CA LYS A 393 1.84 4.61 16.66
C LYS A 393 1.24 5.90 17.20
N THR A 394 0.52 6.64 16.36
CA THR A 394 -0.21 7.85 16.78
C THR A 394 -1.22 7.53 17.90
N ILE A 395 -1.95 6.43 17.79
CA ILE A 395 -2.92 6.00 18.80
C ILE A 395 -2.19 5.66 20.12
N CYS A 396 -1.13 4.85 20.08
CA CYS A 396 -0.33 4.53 21.27
C CYS A 396 0.23 5.79 21.95
N ALA A 397 0.79 6.73 21.18
CA ALA A 397 1.30 8.00 21.70
C ALA A 397 0.19 8.85 22.35
N LYS A 398 -0.99 8.95 21.73
CA LYS A 398 -2.14 9.66 22.30
C LYS A 398 -2.61 9.05 23.62
N ILE A 399 -2.59 7.72 23.75
CA ILE A 399 -2.94 7.03 25.00
C ILE A 399 -1.92 7.38 26.08
N GLN A 400 -0.63 7.31 25.77
CA GLN A 400 0.42 7.64 26.72
C GLN A 400 0.34 9.10 27.19
N ALA A 401 0.14 10.04 26.27
CA ALA A 401 -0.02 11.46 26.59
C ALA A 401 -1.24 11.70 27.51
N ASN A 402 -2.39 11.07 27.22
CA ASN A 402 -3.58 11.15 28.08
C ASN A 402 -3.40 10.46 29.44
N ALA A 403 -2.59 9.40 29.52
CA ALA A 403 -2.27 8.75 30.79
C ALA A 403 -1.31 9.61 31.65
N MET A 404 -0.45 10.41 31.02
CA MET A 404 0.38 11.38 31.72
C MET A 404 -0.46 12.52 32.30
N ASP A 405 -1.20 13.21 31.44
CA ASP A 405 -2.11 14.31 31.79
C ASP A 405 -3.18 14.53 30.70
N GLN A 406 -2.81 15.20 29.60
CA GLN A 406 -3.69 15.48 28.47
C GLN A 406 -2.90 15.52 27.16
N TYR A 407 -3.43 14.86 26.13
CA TYR A 407 -2.96 15.04 24.76
C TYR A 407 -3.42 16.37 24.16
N LEU A 408 -2.46 17.20 23.74
CA LEU A 408 -2.69 18.45 23.03
C LEU A 408 -2.24 18.32 21.57
N PRO A 409 -3.17 18.32 20.60
CA PRO A 409 -2.78 18.22 19.20
C PRO A 409 -2.19 19.51 18.68
N ILE A 410 -1.48 19.38 17.55
CA ILE A 410 -1.16 20.52 16.72
C ILE A 410 -2.45 21.16 16.16
N THR A 411 -2.44 22.48 15.98
CA THR A 411 -3.62 23.23 15.53
C THR A 411 -4.02 22.83 14.11
N GLU A 412 -5.33 22.86 13.81
CA GLU A 412 -5.85 22.62 12.46
C GLU A 412 -5.19 23.50 11.39
N SER A 413 -4.78 24.72 11.77
CA SER A 413 -4.04 25.62 10.88
C SER A 413 -2.72 24.99 10.42
N HIS A 414 -1.87 24.53 11.32
CA HIS A 414 -0.59 23.93 10.92
C HIS A 414 -0.79 22.58 10.22
N ILE A 415 -1.83 21.82 10.58
CA ILE A 415 -2.21 20.59 9.86
C ILE A 415 -2.54 20.94 8.41
N PHE A 416 -3.31 22.01 8.18
CA PHE A 416 -3.70 22.45 6.84
C PHE A 416 -2.50 22.89 6.02
N ASP A 417 -1.60 23.66 6.63
CA ASP A 417 -0.38 24.11 5.97
C ASP A 417 0.44 22.93 5.48
N MET A 418 0.56 21.85 6.26
CA MET A 418 1.28 20.63 5.85
C MET A 418 0.51 19.78 4.84
N GLU A 419 -0.80 19.59 5.04
CA GLU A 419 -1.65 18.78 4.15
C GLU A 419 -1.69 19.37 2.74
N TYR A 420 -1.76 20.70 2.62
CA TYR A 420 -1.84 21.38 1.32
C TYR A 420 -0.48 21.89 0.83
N TRP A 421 0.63 21.55 1.49
CA TRP A 421 1.96 21.92 1.03
C TRP A 421 2.36 21.12 -0.22
N PRO A 422 2.57 21.75 -1.39
CA PRO A 422 2.83 21.01 -2.62
C PRO A 422 4.06 20.09 -2.56
N ILE A 423 5.12 20.51 -1.85
CA ILE A 423 6.35 19.71 -1.72
C ILE A 423 6.10 18.41 -0.94
N GLN A 424 5.22 18.44 0.07
CA GLN A 424 4.88 17.24 0.85
C GLN A 424 3.92 16.33 0.09
N GLN A 425 2.97 16.91 -0.63
CA GLN A 425 2.06 16.15 -1.49
C GLN A 425 2.83 15.35 -2.56
N LYS A 426 3.95 15.88 -3.09
CA LYS A 426 4.84 15.13 -4.00
C LYS A 426 5.38 13.82 -3.40
N LYS A 427 5.50 13.68 -2.07
CA LYS A 427 5.94 12.42 -1.41
C LYS A 427 4.93 11.29 -1.53
N LEU A 428 3.66 11.59 -1.79
CA LEU A 428 2.63 10.58 -2.03
C LEU A 428 2.82 9.90 -3.41
N GLY A 429 3.74 10.42 -4.24
CA GLY A 429 3.87 10.09 -5.64
C GLY A 429 2.81 10.83 -6.45
N GLN A 430 3.02 10.96 -7.76
CA GLN A 430 1.89 11.28 -8.63
C GLN A 430 0.89 10.14 -8.54
N PHE A 431 -0.37 10.49 -8.31
CA PHE A 431 -1.45 9.53 -8.33
C PHE A 431 -1.38 8.71 -9.61
N SER A 432 -1.17 7.41 -9.45
CA SER A 432 -1.05 6.49 -10.58
C SER A 432 -2.35 6.53 -11.38
N SER A 433 -2.27 6.99 -12.63
CA SER A 433 -3.39 7.02 -13.57
C SER A 433 -3.74 5.63 -14.13
N LEU A 434 -3.10 4.58 -13.58
CA LEU A 434 -3.31 3.19 -13.96
C LEU A 434 -4.78 2.80 -13.78
N LEU A 435 -5.27 2.04 -14.76
CA LEU A 435 -6.70 1.79 -14.97
C LEU A 435 -7.39 1.08 -13.81
N LEU A 436 -6.67 0.24 -13.07
CA LEU A 436 -7.22 -0.64 -12.03
C LEU A 436 -6.65 -0.35 -10.65
N GLN A 437 -6.04 0.83 -10.44
CA GLN A 437 -5.52 1.23 -9.12
C GLN A 437 -6.62 1.15 -8.05
N GLY A 438 -6.31 0.49 -6.93
CA GLY A 438 -7.24 0.30 -5.82
C GLY A 438 -8.27 -0.82 -6.02
N GLN A 439 -8.22 -1.53 -7.16
CA GLN A 439 -9.07 -2.70 -7.42
C GLN A 439 -8.38 -4.00 -6.99
N ILE A 440 -9.18 -4.96 -6.52
CA ILE A 440 -8.74 -6.27 -6.04
C ILE A 440 -9.26 -7.35 -6.99
N ALA A 441 -8.35 -8.17 -7.52
CA ALA A 441 -8.63 -9.19 -8.51
C ALA A 441 -8.33 -10.61 -8.01
N LEU A 442 -9.34 -11.48 -7.98
CA LEU A 442 -9.20 -12.90 -7.68
C LEU A 442 -9.10 -13.71 -8.97
N ILE A 443 -8.06 -14.53 -9.11
CA ILE A 443 -7.86 -15.43 -10.26
C ILE A 443 -7.82 -16.88 -9.77
N THR A 444 -8.69 -17.75 -10.28
CA THR A 444 -8.64 -19.20 -9.99
C THR A 444 -7.85 -19.96 -11.05
N GLY A 445 -7.17 -21.05 -10.68
CA GLY A 445 -6.25 -21.73 -11.60
C GLY A 445 -5.08 -20.84 -12.02
N ALA A 446 -4.63 -19.98 -11.11
CA ALA A 446 -3.64 -18.94 -11.38
C ALA A 446 -2.24 -19.50 -11.69
N GLY A 447 -1.97 -20.76 -11.36
CA GLY A 447 -0.68 -21.41 -11.56
C GLY A 447 -0.39 -21.86 -13.01
N GLY A 448 -1.36 -21.76 -13.92
CA GLY A 448 -1.18 -22.07 -15.34
C GLY A 448 -0.89 -20.82 -16.20
N ALA A 449 -0.43 -21.02 -17.44
CA ALA A 449 0.01 -19.93 -18.32
C ALA A 449 -1.02 -18.81 -18.50
N ILE A 450 -2.30 -19.14 -18.73
CA ILE A 450 -3.35 -18.11 -18.84
C ILE A 450 -3.52 -17.34 -17.53
N GLY A 451 -3.51 -18.04 -16.39
CA GLY A 451 -3.58 -17.41 -15.06
C GLY A 451 -2.42 -16.44 -14.83
N TYR A 452 -1.19 -16.84 -15.19
CA TYR A 452 0.00 -16.00 -15.16
C TYR A 452 -0.16 -14.74 -16.04
N GLY A 453 -0.54 -14.89 -17.31
CA GLY A 453 -0.71 -13.75 -18.22
C GLY A 453 -1.81 -12.78 -17.78
N ILE A 454 -2.88 -13.29 -17.16
CA ILE A 454 -3.93 -12.45 -16.55
C ILE A 454 -3.37 -11.67 -15.36
N ALA A 455 -2.66 -12.34 -14.46
CA ALA A 455 -2.06 -11.72 -13.28
C ALA A 455 -1.03 -10.63 -13.67
N ASP A 456 -0.16 -10.92 -14.65
CA ASP A 456 0.81 -9.96 -15.18
C ASP A 456 0.13 -8.68 -15.67
N ARG A 457 -0.92 -8.81 -16.50
CA ARG A 457 -1.60 -7.64 -17.06
C ARG A 457 -2.41 -6.86 -16.03
N LEU A 458 -2.99 -7.52 -15.03
CA LEU A 458 -3.70 -6.86 -13.93
C LEU A 458 -2.74 -6.06 -13.04
N LEU A 459 -1.57 -6.63 -12.70
CA LEU A 459 -0.53 -5.94 -11.93
C LEU A 459 0.04 -4.75 -12.70
N ALA A 460 0.36 -4.92 -13.98
CA ALA A 460 0.78 -3.82 -14.85
C ALA A 460 -0.26 -2.69 -14.93
N SER A 461 -1.53 -2.98 -14.65
CA SER A 461 -2.64 -2.03 -14.65
C SER A 461 -2.99 -1.50 -13.25
N GLY A 462 -2.19 -1.84 -12.22
CA GLY A 462 -2.31 -1.30 -10.86
C GLY A 462 -3.26 -2.05 -9.91
N ALA A 463 -3.81 -3.20 -10.31
CA ALA A 463 -4.67 -4.00 -9.43
C ALA A 463 -3.83 -4.78 -8.39
N ALA A 464 -4.41 -4.99 -7.20
CA ALA A 464 -3.94 -6.02 -6.28
C ALA A 464 -4.46 -7.39 -6.74
N VAL A 465 -3.58 -8.37 -6.86
CA VAL A 465 -3.89 -9.68 -7.43
C VAL A 465 -3.81 -10.78 -6.38
N VAL A 466 -4.89 -11.54 -6.27
CA VAL A 466 -4.97 -12.77 -5.48
C VAL A 466 -4.89 -13.97 -6.42
N LEU A 467 -3.81 -14.73 -6.27
CA LEU A 467 -3.57 -15.96 -7.00
C LEU A 467 -4.16 -17.14 -6.22
N SER A 468 -5.10 -17.85 -6.82
CA SER A 468 -5.64 -19.07 -6.26
C SER A 468 -5.42 -20.26 -7.20
N ASP A 469 -4.82 -21.31 -6.66
CA ASP A 469 -4.66 -22.61 -7.32
C ASP A 469 -4.70 -23.70 -6.24
N ILE A 470 -5.22 -24.88 -6.60
CA ILE A 470 -5.21 -26.04 -5.70
C ILE A 470 -3.77 -26.56 -5.50
N ASP A 471 -2.88 -26.30 -6.46
CA ASP A 471 -1.47 -26.57 -6.36
C ASP A 471 -0.72 -25.30 -5.94
N GLU A 472 -0.48 -25.18 -4.63
CA GLU A 472 0.25 -24.06 -4.08
C GLU A 472 1.65 -23.87 -4.66
N SER A 473 2.31 -24.95 -5.10
CA SER A 473 3.68 -24.85 -5.64
C SER A 473 3.69 -24.08 -6.97
N ARG A 474 2.69 -24.31 -7.82
CA ARG A 474 2.51 -23.54 -9.06
C ARG A 474 2.17 -22.08 -8.78
N ALA A 475 1.27 -21.82 -7.83
CA ALA A 475 0.93 -20.45 -7.44
C ALA A 475 2.15 -19.70 -6.87
N LYS A 476 2.99 -20.37 -6.06
CA LYS A 476 4.24 -19.82 -5.52
C LYS A 476 5.25 -19.51 -6.63
N LYS A 477 5.39 -20.38 -7.63
CA LYS A 477 6.25 -20.12 -8.80
C LYS A 477 5.80 -18.86 -9.56
N VAL A 478 4.50 -18.75 -9.87
CA VAL A 478 3.92 -17.58 -10.55
C VAL A 478 4.13 -16.31 -9.73
N CYS A 479 3.86 -16.36 -8.43
CA CYS A 479 4.07 -15.23 -7.52
C CYS A 479 5.54 -14.75 -7.51
N SER A 480 6.51 -15.69 -7.47
CA SER A 480 7.93 -15.35 -7.49
C SER A 480 8.33 -14.59 -8.76
N LEU A 481 7.94 -15.09 -9.94
CA LEU A 481 8.25 -14.45 -11.22
C LEU A 481 7.61 -13.06 -11.33
N LEU A 482 6.36 -12.92 -10.88
CA LEU A 482 5.66 -11.65 -10.91
C LEU A 482 6.25 -10.64 -9.91
N LYS A 483 6.70 -11.07 -8.72
CA LYS A 483 7.39 -10.18 -7.76
C LYS A 483 8.75 -9.71 -8.25
N GLU A 484 9.46 -10.54 -9.02
CA GLU A 484 10.72 -10.12 -9.67
C GLU A 484 10.47 -9.02 -10.70
N ARG A 485 9.43 -9.18 -11.52
CA ARG A 485 9.04 -8.21 -12.56
C ARG A 485 8.43 -6.93 -11.98
N TYR A 486 7.58 -7.06 -10.96
CA TYR A 486 6.90 -5.98 -10.28
C TYR A 486 7.33 -5.95 -8.82
N ARG A 487 8.50 -5.34 -8.53
CA ARG A 487 9.03 -5.24 -7.16
C ARG A 487 8.02 -4.66 -6.15
N ASN A 488 7.15 -3.76 -6.63
CA ASN A 488 6.08 -3.14 -5.84
C ASN A 488 4.67 -3.72 -6.16
N GLY A 489 4.61 -4.82 -6.91
CA GLY A 489 3.36 -5.48 -7.29
C GLY A 489 2.68 -6.13 -6.10
N GLU A 490 1.38 -5.93 -5.98
CA GLU A 490 0.60 -6.39 -4.84
C GLU A 490 0.01 -7.76 -5.13
N ILE A 491 0.66 -8.80 -4.60
CA ILE A 491 0.32 -10.19 -4.91
C ILE A 491 0.15 -10.98 -3.62
N GLU A 492 -0.99 -11.66 -3.50
CA GLU A 492 -1.29 -12.61 -2.44
C GLU A 492 -1.62 -13.99 -3.00
N ILE A 493 -1.33 -15.03 -2.21
CA ILE A 493 -1.68 -16.41 -2.56
C ILE A 493 -2.72 -16.90 -1.55
N ILE A 494 -3.93 -17.17 -2.02
CA ILE A 494 -5.01 -17.73 -1.19
C ILE A 494 -5.55 -18.96 -1.93
N PRO A 495 -5.05 -20.16 -1.61
CA PRO A 495 -5.45 -21.39 -2.29
C PRO A 495 -6.85 -21.82 -1.83
N PHE A 496 -7.67 -22.33 -2.77
CA PHE A 496 -8.91 -23.03 -2.44
C PHE A 496 -9.30 -24.02 -3.54
N ASP A 497 -10.11 -25.02 -3.17
CA ASP A 497 -10.67 -25.98 -4.12
C ASP A 497 -11.98 -25.42 -4.70
N VAL A 498 -11.97 -25.10 -6.00
CA VAL A 498 -13.15 -24.58 -6.69
C VAL A 498 -14.34 -25.56 -6.65
N THR A 499 -14.08 -26.87 -6.51
CA THR A 499 -15.14 -27.89 -6.47
C THR A 499 -15.93 -27.87 -5.16
N ASP A 500 -15.37 -27.28 -4.10
CA ASP A 500 -16.01 -27.07 -2.80
C ASP A 500 -16.45 -25.61 -2.61
N TYR A 501 -17.76 -25.41 -2.45
CA TYR A 501 -18.33 -24.10 -2.20
C TYR A 501 -17.85 -23.47 -0.89
N GLN A 502 -17.67 -24.27 0.17
CA GLN A 502 -17.22 -23.73 1.47
C GLN A 502 -15.77 -23.26 1.39
N SER A 503 -14.91 -24.04 0.72
CA SER A 503 -13.53 -23.63 0.40
C SER A 503 -13.49 -22.28 -0.33
N ALA A 504 -14.32 -22.10 -1.36
CA ALA A 504 -14.42 -20.82 -2.09
C ALA A 504 -14.97 -19.67 -1.24
N ALA A 505 -16.00 -19.92 -0.41
CA ALA A 505 -16.59 -18.91 0.47
C ALA A 505 -15.60 -18.41 1.53
N SER A 506 -14.89 -19.32 2.20
CA SER A 506 -13.85 -18.99 3.18
C SER A 506 -12.70 -18.21 2.56
N ALA A 507 -12.28 -18.57 1.35
CA ALA A 507 -11.23 -17.82 0.64
C ALA A 507 -11.66 -16.37 0.32
N VAL A 508 -12.91 -16.16 -0.08
CA VAL A 508 -13.46 -14.83 -0.36
C VAL A 508 -13.60 -13.98 0.91
N ASP A 509 -13.95 -14.60 2.06
CA ASP A 509 -13.91 -13.96 3.37
C ASP A 509 -12.49 -13.56 3.76
N GLU A 510 -11.51 -14.44 3.56
CA GLU A 510 -10.10 -14.18 3.83
C GLU A 510 -9.55 -13.04 2.98
N ILE A 511 -9.87 -12.99 1.68
CA ILE A 511 -9.49 -11.86 0.81
C ILE A 511 -10.08 -10.55 1.34
N SER A 512 -11.34 -10.58 1.81
CA SER A 512 -11.99 -9.40 2.35
C SER A 512 -11.39 -8.96 3.68
N ARG A 513 -10.90 -9.89 4.49
CA ARG A 513 -10.17 -9.60 5.74
C ARG A 513 -8.81 -8.96 5.47
N GLN A 514 -8.08 -9.47 4.48
CA GLN A 514 -6.72 -8.99 4.17
C GLN A 514 -6.68 -7.72 3.33
N LEU A 515 -7.62 -7.54 2.39
CA LEU A 515 -7.58 -6.47 1.38
C LEU A 515 -8.83 -5.60 1.37
N GLY A 516 -9.88 -5.98 2.11
CA GLY A 516 -11.12 -5.22 2.27
C GLY A 516 -12.26 -5.61 1.35
N GLY A 517 -12.00 -6.41 0.31
CA GLY A 517 -13.03 -6.74 -0.67
C GLY A 517 -12.54 -7.41 -1.95
N ILE A 518 -13.43 -7.49 -2.95
CA ILE A 518 -13.13 -7.99 -4.30
C ILE A 518 -13.88 -7.13 -5.33
N ASP A 519 -13.21 -6.80 -6.44
CA ASP A 519 -13.81 -6.05 -7.55
C ASP A 519 -13.81 -6.83 -8.85
N ILE A 520 -12.77 -7.65 -9.06
CA ILE A 520 -12.59 -8.45 -10.28
C ILE A 520 -12.50 -9.92 -9.86
N VAL A 521 -13.31 -10.77 -10.48
CA VAL A 521 -13.25 -12.23 -10.30
C VAL A 521 -13.02 -12.85 -11.66
N VAL A 522 -11.98 -13.67 -11.77
CA VAL A 522 -11.61 -14.36 -12.99
C VAL A 522 -11.67 -15.87 -12.76
N PRO A 523 -12.85 -16.50 -12.94
CA PRO A 523 -12.96 -17.95 -12.95
C PRO A 523 -12.18 -18.50 -14.14
N ASN A 524 -10.97 -18.98 -13.88
CA ASN A 524 -10.03 -19.45 -14.88
C ASN A 524 -9.65 -20.94 -14.71
N ALA A 525 -9.85 -21.51 -13.51
CA ALA A 525 -9.59 -22.92 -13.26
C ALA A 525 -10.27 -23.81 -14.31
N GLY A 526 -9.53 -24.81 -14.81
CA GLY A 526 -10.09 -25.78 -15.73
C GLY A 526 -9.14 -26.93 -16.06
N ILE A 527 -9.73 -28.09 -16.31
CA ILE A 527 -9.06 -29.31 -16.73
C ILE A 527 -9.70 -29.88 -17.98
N ALA A 528 -8.95 -30.66 -18.75
CA ALA A 528 -9.45 -31.37 -19.92
C ALA A 528 -9.17 -32.87 -19.79
N HIS A 529 -10.07 -33.68 -20.36
CA HIS A 529 -9.88 -35.11 -20.54
C HIS A 529 -10.25 -35.46 -21.98
N VAL A 530 -9.34 -36.14 -22.69
CA VAL A 530 -9.49 -36.47 -24.11
C VAL A 530 -9.95 -37.92 -24.22
N ALA A 531 -11.21 -38.12 -24.60
CA ALA A 531 -11.79 -39.44 -24.83
C ALA A 531 -12.96 -39.33 -25.81
N LYS A 532 -13.13 -40.34 -26.67
CA LYS A 532 -14.37 -40.50 -27.43
C LYS A 532 -15.51 -40.83 -26.46
N ILE A 533 -16.76 -40.63 -26.90
CA ILE A 533 -17.93 -40.88 -26.05
C ILE A 533 -18.00 -42.35 -25.59
N GLU A 534 -17.67 -43.30 -26.47
CA GLU A 534 -17.65 -44.73 -26.16
C GLU A 534 -16.59 -45.13 -25.11
N ASP A 535 -15.52 -44.33 -24.99
CA ASP A 535 -14.38 -44.58 -24.10
C ASP A 535 -14.36 -43.64 -22.88
N LEU A 536 -15.33 -42.72 -22.76
CA LEU A 536 -15.35 -41.72 -21.71
C LEU A 536 -15.92 -42.32 -20.41
N GLU A 537 -15.04 -42.51 -19.43
CA GLU A 537 -15.43 -42.97 -18.09
C GLU A 537 -16.34 -41.92 -17.40
N PRO A 538 -17.45 -42.36 -16.76
CA PRO A 538 -18.34 -41.47 -16.02
C PRO A 538 -17.61 -40.62 -14.96
N ASP A 539 -16.69 -41.21 -14.20
CA ASP A 539 -15.94 -40.49 -13.16
C ASP A 539 -15.06 -39.37 -13.73
N LYS A 540 -14.53 -39.54 -14.95
CA LYS A 540 -13.75 -38.51 -15.65
C LYS A 540 -14.64 -37.39 -16.16
N LEU A 541 -15.83 -37.72 -16.65
CA LEU A 541 -16.85 -36.72 -16.98
C LEU A 541 -17.22 -35.90 -15.74
N ASP A 542 -17.52 -36.57 -14.63
CA ASP A 542 -17.90 -35.92 -13.37
C ASP A 542 -16.79 -35.02 -12.82
N GLN A 543 -15.53 -35.46 -12.89
CA GLN A 543 -14.38 -34.66 -12.49
C GLN A 543 -14.26 -33.37 -13.32
N VAL A 544 -14.38 -33.46 -14.64
CA VAL A 544 -14.29 -32.29 -15.55
C VAL A 544 -15.46 -31.34 -15.33
N ILE A 545 -16.67 -31.87 -15.09
CA ILE A 545 -17.86 -31.07 -14.74
C ILE A 545 -17.69 -30.39 -13.39
N ALA A 546 -17.15 -31.09 -12.38
CA ALA A 546 -16.91 -30.54 -11.06
C ALA A 546 -15.96 -29.35 -11.10
N VAL A 547 -14.85 -29.44 -11.84
CA VAL A 547 -13.88 -28.35 -11.93
C VAL A 547 -14.39 -27.22 -12.84
N ASN A 548 -14.72 -27.52 -14.10
CA ASN A 548 -14.95 -26.47 -15.09
C ASN A 548 -16.31 -25.77 -14.91
N PHE A 549 -17.37 -26.53 -14.60
CA PHE A 549 -18.72 -26.00 -14.45
C PHE A 549 -19.04 -25.65 -13.01
N LYS A 550 -19.04 -26.63 -12.08
CA LYS A 550 -19.33 -26.36 -10.67
C LYS A 550 -18.31 -25.40 -10.06
N GLY A 551 -17.04 -25.52 -10.41
CA GLY A 551 -16.00 -24.58 -9.95
C GLY A 551 -16.25 -23.13 -10.37
N THR A 552 -16.65 -22.90 -11.62
CA THR A 552 -17.06 -21.57 -12.09
C THR A 552 -18.28 -21.07 -11.29
N PHE A 553 -19.30 -21.91 -11.15
CA PHE A 553 -20.51 -21.58 -10.38
C PHE A 553 -20.20 -21.24 -8.92
N ASN A 554 -19.41 -22.07 -8.22
CA ASN A 554 -19.04 -21.87 -6.82
C ASN A 554 -18.26 -20.57 -6.63
N THR A 555 -17.31 -20.29 -7.51
CA THR A 555 -16.52 -19.04 -7.49
C THR A 555 -17.42 -17.81 -7.67
N ILE A 556 -18.32 -17.83 -8.65
CA ILE A 556 -19.29 -16.75 -8.88
C ILE A 556 -20.19 -16.58 -7.65
N LYS A 557 -20.77 -17.68 -7.16
CA LYS A 557 -21.69 -17.68 -6.02
C LYS A 557 -21.03 -17.13 -4.75
N ALA A 558 -19.78 -17.52 -4.48
CA ALA A 558 -19.02 -17.04 -3.32
C ALA A 558 -18.72 -15.53 -3.38
N ALA A 559 -18.56 -14.97 -4.58
CA ALA A 559 -18.29 -13.53 -4.75
C ALA A 559 -19.53 -12.63 -4.64
N ILE A 560 -20.74 -13.14 -4.91
CA ILE A 560 -21.99 -12.35 -4.90
C ILE A 560 -22.23 -11.61 -3.56
N PRO A 561 -22.08 -12.23 -2.37
CA PRO A 561 -22.21 -11.53 -1.10
C PRO A 561 -21.28 -10.32 -0.98
N VAL A 562 -20.06 -10.41 -1.51
CA VAL A 562 -19.08 -9.31 -1.48
C VAL A 562 -19.57 -8.13 -2.33
N PHE A 563 -19.99 -8.38 -3.57
CA PHE A 563 -20.52 -7.33 -4.44
C PHE A 563 -21.77 -6.67 -3.86
N LYS A 564 -22.70 -7.47 -3.32
CA LYS A 564 -23.89 -6.96 -2.64
C LYS A 564 -23.53 -6.07 -1.47
N GLN A 565 -22.56 -6.48 -0.66
CA GLN A 565 -22.19 -5.79 0.56
C GLN A 565 -21.38 -4.52 0.32
N GLN A 566 -20.45 -4.52 -0.63
CA GLN A 566 -19.73 -3.32 -1.06
C GLN A 566 -20.67 -2.33 -1.76
N GLY A 567 -21.59 -2.82 -2.60
CA GLY A 567 -22.51 -1.95 -3.34
C GLY A 567 -21.84 -1.08 -4.41
N THR A 568 -20.64 -1.46 -4.87
CA THR A 568 -19.83 -0.67 -5.81
C THR A 568 -19.79 -1.23 -7.23
N GLY A 569 -20.63 -2.22 -7.55
CA GLY A 569 -20.49 -3.01 -8.77
C GLY A 569 -19.22 -3.86 -8.79
N GLY A 570 -18.84 -4.35 -9.98
CA GLY A 570 -17.65 -5.16 -10.18
C GLY A 570 -17.64 -5.94 -11.50
N HIS A 571 -16.67 -6.84 -11.64
CA HIS A 571 -16.44 -7.59 -12.86
C HIS A 571 -16.26 -9.08 -12.58
N ILE A 572 -17.00 -9.91 -13.33
CA ILE A 572 -16.76 -11.35 -13.41
C ILE A 572 -16.35 -11.64 -14.85
N ILE A 573 -15.14 -12.14 -15.06
CA ILE A 573 -14.58 -12.37 -16.38
C ILE A 573 -14.20 -13.84 -16.49
N VAL A 574 -15.06 -14.63 -17.11
CA VAL A 574 -14.93 -16.09 -17.14
C VAL A 574 -14.07 -16.52 -18.30
N ILE A 575 -13.02 -17.31 -18.01
CA ILE A 575 -12.21 -17.93 -19.06
C ILE A 575 -12.92 -19.18 -19.56
N SER A 576 -13.67 -18.97 -20.64
CA SER A 576 -14.44 -19.97 -21.35
C SER A 576 -13.53 -20.74 -22.34
N SER A 577 -14.01 -21.04 -23.54
CA SER A 577 -13.20 -21.70 -24.56
C SER A 577 -13.80 -21.55 -25.94
N LYS A 578 -12.94 -21.56 -26.96
CA LYS A 578 -13.35 -21.78 -28.37
C LYS A 578 -14.29 -22.99 -28.54
N ASN A 579 -14.16 -24.04 -27.72
CA ASN A 579 -14.99 -25.24 -27.80
C ASN A 579 -16.48 -25.02 -27.52
N VAL A 580 -16.87 -23.87 -26.95
CA VAL A 580 -18.29 -23.52 -26.76
C VAL A 580 -18.99 -23.32 -28.11
N PHE A 581 -18.31 -22.69 -29.07
CA PHE A 581 -18.87 -22.38 -30.39
C PHE A 581 -18.47 -23.41 -31.45
N ASP A 582 -17.27 -23.98 -31.32
CA ASP A 582 -16.72 -24.93 -32.29
C ASP A 582 -16.06 -26.12 -31.57
N PRO A 583 -16.84 -27.08 -31.05
CA PRO A 583 -16.32 -28.20 -30.27
C PRO A 583 -15.50 -29.19 -31.13
N GLY A 584 -14.43 -29.73 -30.56
CA GLY A 584 -13.64 -30.80 -31.18
C GLY A 584 -14.13 -32.22 -30.85
N ALA A 585 -13.91 -33.17 -31.76
CA ALA A 585 -14.07 -34.59 -31.46
C ALA A 585 -13.15 -35.02 -30.30
N ALA A 586 -13.62 -36.00 -29.51
CA ALA A 586 -12.99 -36.52 -28.29
C ALA A 586 -12.82 -35.51 -27.13
N PHE A 587 -13.54 -34.37 -27.18
CA PHE A 587 -13.54 -33.34 -26.15
C PHE A 587 -14.91 -33.21 -25.46
N GLY A 588 -15.72 -34.27 -25.43
CA GLY A 588 -17.11 -34.21 -24.96
C GLY A 588 -17.27 -33.61 -23.55
N ALA A 589 -16.53 -34.14 -22.56
CA ALA A 589 -16.57 -33.64 -21.18
C ALA A 589 -16.12 -32.17 -21.07
N TYR A 590 -15.03 -31.82 -21.75
CA TYR A 590 -14.49 -30.46 -21.74
C TYR A 590 -15.45 -29.45 -22.39
N SER A 591 -15.94 -29.77 -23.60
CA SER A 591 -16.86 -28.90 -24.34
C SER A 591 -18.18 -28.72 -23.61
N ALA A 592 -18.77 -29.80 -23.08
CA ALA A 592 -20.02 -29.73 -22.32
C ALA A 592 -19.86 -28.90 -21.04
N SER A 593 -18.78 -29.13 -20.29
CA SER A 593 -18.52 -28.39 -19.04
C SER A 593 -18.24 -26.91 -19.28
N LYS A 594 -17.45 -26.54 -20.29
CA LYS A 594 -17.20 -25.13 -20.66
C LYS A 594 -18.44 -24.45 -21.24
N ALA A 595 -19.30 -25.17 -21.99
CA ALA A 595 -20.58 -24.64 -22.44
C ALA A 595 -21.55 -24.38 -21.27
N GLY A 596 -21.62 -25.29 -20.29
CA GLY A 596 -22.39 -25.08 -19.06
C GLY A 596 -21.89 -23.87 -18.27
N ALA A 597 -20.57 -23.75 -18.08
CA ALA A 597 -19.94 -22.61 -17.40
C ALA A 597 -20.21 -21.29 -18.15
N HIS A 598 -20.15 -21.30 -19.48
CA HIS A 598 -20.46 -20.14 -20.31
C HIS A 598 -21.93 -19.72 -20.16
N GLN A 599 -22.86 -20.68 -20.19
CA GLN A 599 -24.29 -20.38 -20.10
C GLN A 599 -24.69 -19.86 -18.71
N ILE A 600 -24.19 -20.45 -17.63
CA ILE A 600 -24.47 -19.94 -16.27
C ILE A 600 -23.90 -18.53 -16.07
N SER A 601 -22.79 -18.20 -16.74
CA SER A 601 -22.22 -16.85 -16.71
C SER A 601 -23.11 -15.83 -17.42
N LYS A 602 -23.81 -16.22 -18.51
CA LYS A 602 -24.84 -15.36 -19.12
C LYS A 602 -26.03 -15.13 -18.19
N ILE A 603 -26.44 -16.13 -17.41
CA ILE A 603 -27.47 -15.96 -16.38
C ILE A 603 -26.99 -15.01 -15.29
N ALA A 604 -25.75 -15.16 -14.80
CA ALA A 604 -25.16 -14.25 -13.83
C ALA A 604 -25.09 -12.80 -14.35
N ALA A 605 -24.84 -12.60 -15.65
CA ALA A 605 -24.88 -11.27 -16.26
C ALA A 605 -26.25 -10.58 -16.14
N LEU A 606 -27.34 -11.36 -16.23
CA LEU A 606 -28.71 -10.86 -16.08
C LEU A 606 -29.03 -10.58 -14.61
N GLU A 607 -28.72 -11.53 -13.72
CA GLU A 607 -29.08 -11.45 -12.30
C GLU A 607 -28.28 -10.40 -11.52
N LEU A 608 -27.03 -10.13 -11.92
CA LEU A 608 -26.14 -9.22 -11.19
C LEU A 608 -26.08 -7.80 -11.79
N ALA A 609 -26.81 -7.55 -12.88
CA ALA A 609 -26.83 -6.24 -13.54
C ALA A 609 -27.35 -5.12 -12.62
N GLU A 610 -28.37 -5.39 -11.80
CA GLU A 610 -28.91 -4.43 -10.83
C GLU A 610 -27.92 -4.04 -9.74
N LEU A 611 -26.92 -4.90 -9.47
CA LEU A 611 -25.83 -4.63 -8.55
C LEU A 611 -24.68 -3.84 -9.20
N GLY A 612 -24.78 -3.53 -10.50
CA GLY A 612 -23.70 -2.93 -11.28
C GLY A 612 -22.54 -3.89 -11.57
N VAL A 613 -22.76 -5.21 -11.45
CA VAL A 613 -21.73 -6.22 -11.73
C VAL A 613 -21.84 -6.66 -13.18
N ARG A 614 -20.74 -6.54 -13.92
CA ARG A 614 -20.64 -6.93 -15.33
C ARG A 614 -20.04 -8.33 -15.44
N VAL A 615 -20.69 -9.22 -16.19
CA VAL A 615 -20.22 -10.60 -16.37
C VAL A 615 -19.96 -10.87 -17.84
N ASN A 616 -18.71 -11.15 -18.22
CA ASN A 616 -18.31 -11.40 -19.61
C ASN A 616 -17.47 -12.67 -19.73
N MET A 617 -17.39 -13.23 -20.93
CA MET A 617 -16.68 -14.47 -21.22
C MET A 617 -15.58 -14.23 -22.24
N ILE A 618 -14.41 -14.85 -22.04
CA ILE A 618 -13.30 -14.85 -22.98
C ILE A 618 -13.13 -16.27 -23.54
N ASN A 619 -13.01 -16.41 -24.86
CA ASN A 619 -12.87 -17.69 -25.55
C ASN A 619 -11.45 -17.81 -26.12
N PRO A 620 -10.46 -18.26 -25.34
CA PRO A 620 -9.12 -18.50 -25.85
C PRO A 620 -9.06 -19.79 -26.69
N ASP A 621 -8.08 -19.84 -27.59
CA ASP A 621 -7.65 -21.04 -28.30
C ASP A 621 -6.12 -21.17 -28.25
N ALA A 622 -5.62 -22.40 -28.17
CA ALA A 622 -4.22 -22.74 -28.44
C ALA A 622 -3.13 -21.92 -27.70
N VAL A 623 -3.37 -21.57 -26.42
CA VAL A 623 -2.34 -20.97 -25.56
C VAL A 623 -1.45 -22.08 -24.98
N PHE A 624 -0.31 -22.36 -25.59
CA PHE A 624 0.55 -23.50 -25.24
C PHE A 624 1.42 -23.32 -23.98
N GLY A 625 1.64 -22.09 -23.52
CA GLY A 625 2.51 -21.76 -22.39
C GLY A 625 2.89 -20.28 -22.38
N ASP A 626 3.63 -19.85 -21.35
CA ASP A 626 4.23 -18.51 -21.26
C ASP A 626 5.59 -18.59 -20.55
N GLY A 627 6.68 -18.45 -21.32
CA GLY A 627 8.03 -18.65 -20.81
C GLY A 627 8.22 -19.99 -20.10
N GLU A 628 8.54 -19.95 -18.81
CA GLU A 628 8.72 -21.14 -17.97
C GLU A 628 7.41 -21.68 -17.33
N ILE A 629 6.28 -21.04 -17.61
CA ILE A 629 4.97 -21.43 -17.09
C ILE A 629 4.25 -22.29 -18.14
N SER A 630 3.96 -23.53 -17.75
CA SER A 630 3.18 -24.44 -18.58
C SER A 630 1.71 -24.01 -18.68
N SER A 631 1.06 -24.34 -19.80
CA SER A 631 -0.39 -24.24 -19.93
C SER A 631 -1.17 -25.17 -18.99
N THR A 632 -0.57 -26.24 -18.47
CA THR A 632 -1.17 -27.40 -17.79
C THR A 632 -2.16 -28.20 -18.65
N LEU A 633 -3.09 -27.55 -19.34
CA LEU A 633 -4.03 -28.18 -20.26
C LEU A 633 -3.33 -28.77 -21.49
N TRP A 634 -2.40 -28.02 -22.11
CA TRP A 634 -1.68 -28.53 -23.29
C TRP A 634 -0.63 -29.59 -22.98
N ASP A 635 -0.19 -29.73 -21.73
CA ASP A 635 0.65 -30.86 -21.32
C ASP A 635 -0.12 -32.18 -21.40
N ILE A 636 -1.43 -32.15 -21.11
CA ILE A 636 -2.31 -33.31 -21.18
C ILE A 636 -2.77 -33.54 -22.63
N VAL A 637 -3.17 -32.49 -23.33
CA VAL A 637 -3.78 -32.58 -24.66
C VAL A 637 -2.74 -32.71 -25.79
N GLY A 638 -1.60 -32.05 -25.65
CA GLY A 638 -0.56 -31.94 -26.67
C GLY A 638 -0.05 -33.28 -27.18
N PRO A 639 0.34 -34.24 -26.31
CA PRO A 639 0.87 -35.54 -26.72
C PRO A 639 -0.04 -36.31 -27.68
N ASP A 640 -1.34 -36.42 -27.38
CA ASP A 640 -2.29 -37.10 -28.26
C ASP A 640 -2.53 -36.35 -29.57
N ARG A 641 -2.50 -35.01 -29.54
CA ARG A 641 -2.65 -34.19 -30.74
C ARG A 641 -1.44 -34.30 -31.66
N MET A 642 -0.23 -34.34 -31.10
CA MET A 642 1.03 -34.62 -31.79
C MET A 642 0.98 -36.00 -32.46
N LYS A 643 0.66 -37.04 -31.67
CA LYS A 643 0.58 -38.43 -32.16
C LYS A 643 -0.45 -38.61 -33.28
N SER A 644 -1.66 -38.08 -33.10
CA SER A 644 -2.76 -38.21 -34.09
C SER A 644 -2.50 -37.44 -35.39
N ARG A 645 -1.57 -36.48 -35.41
CA ARG A 645 -1.23 -35.67 -36.60
C ARG A 645 0.16 -35.95 -37.16
N GLY A 646 0.97 -36.77 -36.49
CA GLY A 646 2.36 -36.98 -36.87
C GLY A 646 3.21 -35.69 -36.78
N LEU A 647 2.94 -34.86 -35.78
CA LEU A 647 3.63 -33.59 -35.54
C LEU A 647 4.46 -33.66 -34.26
N ASP A 648 5.55 -32.91 -34.20
CA ASP A 648 6.24 -32.58 -32.95
C ASP A 648 5.61 -31.32 -32.31
N PHE A 649 6.20 -30.82 -31.22
CA PHE A 649 5.63 -29.69 -30.47
C PHE A 649 5.64 -28.38 -31.28
N GLU A 650 6.73 -28.11 -32.01
CA GLU A 650 6.82 -26.94 -32.90
C GLU A 650 5.84 -27.03 -34.06
N GLY A 651 5.77 -28.21 -34.72
CA GLY A 651 4.81 -28.50 -35.76
C GLY A 651 3.37 -28.38 -35.28
N LEU A 652 3.09 -28.76 -34.03
CA LEU A 652 1.76 -28.56 -33.43
C LEU A 652 1.44 -27.07 -33.26
N LYS A 653 2.36 -26.27 -32.72
CA LYS A 653 2.17 -24.81 -32.61
C LYS A 653 1.92 -24.17 -33.98
N GLU A 654 2.72 -24.55 -34.97
CA GLU A 654 2.60 -24.07 -36.35
C GLU A 654 1.26 -24.48 -36.98
N TYR A 655 0.80 -25.70 -36.74
CA TYR A 655 -0.52 -26.16 -37.18
C TYR A 655 -1.65 -25.30 -36.62
N TYR A 656 -1.63 -25.01 -35.31
CA TYR A 656 -2.68 -24.19 -34.69
C TYR A 656 -2.61 -22.72 -35.13
N ARG A 657 -1.41 -22.17 -35.34
CA ARG A 657 -1.22 -20.85 -35.97
C ARG A 657 -1.84 -20.81 -37.37
N ASN A 658 -1.56 -21.83 -38.19
CA ASN A 658 -2.08 -21.90 -39.55
C ASN A 658 -3.58 -22.17 -39.63
N ARG A 659 -4.22 -22.63 -38.55
CA ARG A 659 -5.66 -22.86 -38.49
C ARG A 659 -6.47 -21.57 -38.41
N ASN A 660 -5.96 -20.55 -37.74
CA ASN A 660 -6.67 -19.28 -37.58
C ASN A 660 -6.47 -18.34 -38.79
N LEU A 661 -7.36 -17.36 -38.96
CA LEU A 661 -7.37 -16.47 -40.13
C LEU A 661 -6.17 -15.52 -40.16
N LEU A 662 -5.74 -15.03 -38.99
CA LEU A 662 -4.64 -14.07 -38.87
C LEU A 662 -3.25 -14.71 -38.97
N LYS A 663 -3.18 -16.05 -38.97
CA LYS A 663 -1.90 -16.80 -38.87
C LYS A 663 -1.08 -16.35 -37.66
N ALA A 664 -1.77 -16.01 -36.58
CA ALA A 664 -1.17 -15.43 -35.38
C ALA A 664 -1.03 -16.48 -34.27
N GLN A 665 0.02 -16.35 -33.46
CA GLN A 665 0.12 -17.08 -32.21
C GLN A 665 -0.77 -16.41 -31.16
N VAL A 666 -1.51 -17.21 -30.40
CA VAL A 666 -2.32 -16.74 -29.28
C VAL A 666 -1.52 -16.93 -27.99
N LEU A 667 -1.33 -15.85 -27.25
CA LEU A 667 -0.51 -15.81 -26.03
C LEU A 667 -1.38 -15.58 -24.79
N ALA A 668 -0.85 -15.95 -23.62
CA ALA A 668 -1.51 -15.68 -22.35
C ALA A 668 -1.70 -14.16 -22.11
N GLU A 669 -0.73 -13.34 -22.52
CA GLU A 669 -0.83 -11.89 -22.49
C GLU A 669 -2.07 -11.36 -23.23
N HIS A 670 -2.41 -11.95 -24.39
CA HIS A 670 -3.60 -11.53 -25.15
C HIS A 670 -4.88 -11.75 -24.36
N VAL A 671 -4.96 -12.82 -23.56
CA VAL A 671 -6.09 -13.07 -22.66
C VAL A 671 -6.11 -12.05 -21.53
N GLY A 672 -4.95 -11.77 -20.91
CA GLY A 672 -4.81 -10.76 -19.87
C GLY A 672 -5.22 -9.35 -20.33
N ASN A 673 -4.88 -8.97 -21.56
CA ASN A 673 -5.28 -7.69 -22.15
C ASN A 673 -6.80 -7.55 -22.24
N VAL A 674 -7.52 -8.61 -22.62
CA VAL A 674 -8.98 -8.60 -22.68
C VAL A 674 -9.61 -8.58 -21.28
N VAL A 675 -8.98 -9.23 -20.29
CA VAL A 675 -9.42 -9.11 -18.88
C VAL A 675 -9.34 -7.65 -18.42
N VAL A 676 -8.22 -6.96 -18.65
CA VAL A 676 -8.07 -5.55 -18.30
C VAL A 676 -9.08 -4.67 -19.04
N PHE A 677 -9.31 -4.93 -20.33
CA PHE A 677 -10.33 -4.22 -21.11
C PHE A 677 -11.73 -4.33 -20.46
N PHE A 678 -12.16 -5.53 -20.09
CA PHE A 678 -13.44 -5.69 -19.41
C PHE A 678 -13.44 -5.12 -17.99
N ALA A 679 -12.33 -5.16 -17.27
CA ALA A 679 -12.24 -4.70 -15.88
C ALA A 679 -12.12 -3.17 -15.73
N SER A 680 -11.78 -2.44 -16.80
CA SER A 680 -11.41 -1.01 -16.72
C SER A 680 -12.57 -0.02 -16.95
N ASP A 681 -13.82 -0.50 -16.98
CA ASP A 681 -15.03 0.33 -17.21
C ASP A 681 -14.98 1.21 -18.47
N GLN A 682 -14.13 0.88 -19.45
CA GLN A 682 -13.99 1.64 -20.70
C GLN A 682 -15.22 1.53 -21.61
N THR A 683 -16.07 0.53 -21.40
CA THR A 683 -17.30 0.30 -22.16
C THR A 683 -18.40 -0.27 -21.26
N PRO A 684 -19.68 0.11 -21.46
CA PRO A 684 -20.81 -0.44 -20.71
C PRO A 684 -21.20 -1.84 -21.23
N THR A 685 -20.33 -2.84 -21.04
CA THR A 685 -20.50 -4.18 -21.62
C THR A 685 -20.66 -5.27 -20.55
N THR A 686 -21.74 -6.05 -20.67
CA THR A 686 -22.03 -7.28 -19.89
C THR A 686 -22.66 -8.33 -20.81
N GLY A 687 -22.50 -9.61 -20.50
CA GLY A 687 -22.99 -10.76 -21.28
C GLY A 687 -22.21 -11.07 -22.56
N ALA A 688 -21.11 -10.35 -22.83
CA ALA A 688 -20.35 -10.49 -24.07
C ALA A 688 -19.48 -11.76 -24.08
N SER A 689 -19.26 -12.29 -25.28
CA SER A 689 -18.34 -13.40 -25.55
C SER A 689 -17.23 -12.92 -26.47
N PHE A 690 -16.00 -12.81 -25.95
CA PHE A 690 -14.88 -12.23 -26.69
C PHE A 690 -13.91 -13.32 -27.15
N PRO A 691 -13.73 -13.54 -28.47
CA PRO A 691 -12.78 -14.52 -28.98
C PRO A 691 -11.33 -14.02 -28.85
N VAL A 692 -10.43 -14.88 -28.40
CA VAL A 692 -8.97 -14.66 -28.37
C VAL A 692 -8.33 -15.87 -29.04
N ASP A 693 -8.48 -15.96 -30.37
CA ASP A 693 -8.22 -17.19 -31.13
C ASP A 693 -7.56 -16.98 -32.51
N GLY A 694 -7.20 -15.74 -32.85
CA GLY A 694 -6.64 -15.39 -34.16
C GLY A 694 -7.67 -15.43 -35.31
N GLY A 695 -8.96 -15.49 -34.99
CA GLY A 695 -10.07 -15.50 -35.94
C GLY A 695 -10.41 -16.90 -36.44
N ILE A 696 -11.02 -17.73 -35.60
CA ILE A 696 -11.54 -19.04 -36.04
C ILE A 696 -12.99 -18.88 -36.50
N ALA A 697 -13.22 -18.90 -37.82
CA ALA A 697 -14.51 -18.56 -38.43
C ALA A 697 -15.70 -19.41 -37.91
N SER A 698 -15.46 -20.70 -37.67
CA SER A 698 -16.47 -21.61 -37.09
C SER A 698 -16.82 -21.28 -35.63
N ALA A 699 -15.94 -20.58 -34.92
CA ALA A 699 -16.09 -20.24 -33.51
C ALA A 699 -16.58 -18.81 -33.25
N PHE A 700 -16.91 -18.05 -34.30
CA PHE A 700 -17.43 -16.69 -34.15
C PHE A 700 -18.71 -16.69 -33.30
N PRO A 701 -18.74 -15.94 -32.19
CA PRO A 701 -19.95 -15.77 -31.41
C PRO A 701 -21.07 -15.17 -32.27
N ARG A 702 -22.28 -15.71 -32.15
CA ARG A 702 -23.48 -15.27 -32.89
C ARG A 702 -24.56 -14.79 -31.94
#